data_AF-A0A673Y2I8-F1
#
_entry.id   AF-A0A673Y2I8-F1
#
_cell.length_a   1.000
_cell.length_b   1.000
_cell.length_c   1.000
_cell.angle_alpha   90.00
_cell.angle_beta   90.00
_cell.angle_gamma   90.00
#
_symmetry.space_group_name_H-M   'P 1'
#
loop_
_entity.id
_entity.type
_entity.pdbx_description
1 polymer ?
#
loop_
_entity_poly.entity_id
_entity_poly.type
_entity_poly.pdbx_seq_one_letter_code
_entity_poly.pdbx_strand_id
1 'polypeptide(L)'
;MESFETAANMGSSTNLSQVVFQEIPNSYVSNVALTCCYTLTAAIQPNPRDWVGIFKVGWRTTKDYHTFVWVEPSLDLIGLEPVRKQVLFTAYYLPKDDAAFYQFCYVDSKDQVRGASTPFCFKTPGEQSTDCSLENDLLVIITQEKVEQREREKEELVMELGQLKEQNETLRSALKEQQQEIDHLKMSNEELYQADGNTENKRENARKHEELTQNTKLMDDSHRGQEEQVEKSEREKEELTMELGQLKEQNETLTCALKEQQQETDHLKESKKELVQLVRELEQQQENTREHEELAKNAKSLDESQRGQEVDLQSSKKVKKCSALKEQQQEESKEELLQLVSKLEQRQQQNTREHEELAQNAKSMDESQRGQETLTTICEKYEQALIKIKQLKKEREELKGKVEVQSVEIAQLSPRLKESEQESHKLKDHIQLLQVDLQSSKKEKEKLQDLKTENKALRRSLSEQEQQPLQMVDIDWKEQYQALLGQLEEARTQLHKELQVSNNTRKRAEQAERELEELKECMESTAMTSDQTKQKSSKLEMQLSELNEIIEEKENMAEIAKVEKEELSRENQDLKRDIERLRKEFDDVQAAAVPMQHPNPYGSSTDPTANKEQQQQQEALADSLHFGNPYETPGTATNLEEEFSLECRHCHESFPGITQDELELHEHSHRACPFCTLICDGMEQALYEDHVYSHEV
;
A
#
# COMPACT_ATOMS: atom_id res chain seq x y z
N MET A 1 -15.51 72.76 29.29
CA MET A 1 -15.23 74.18 28.94
C MET A 1 -14.04 74.16 28.00
N GLU A 2 -14.15 74.94 26.94
CA GLU A 2 -13.37 74.90 25.70
C GLU A 2 -11.85 74.91 25.87
N SER A 3 -11.16 74.28 24.92
CA SER A 3 -9.75 74.54 24.64
C SER A 3 -9.43 74.31 23.16
N PHE A 4 -9.36 75.43 22.42
CA PHE A 4 -8.33 75.85 21.45
C PHE A 4 -7.71 74.88 20.42
N GLU A 5 -7.79 75.34 19.14
CA GLU A 5 -6.77 75.34 18.05
C GLU A 5 -6.17 73.98 17.59
N THR A 6 -5.91 73.65 16.33
CA THR A 6 -5.63 74.38 15.08
C THR A 6 -5.59 73.36 13.92
N ALA A 7 -5.90 73.81 12.71
CA ALA A 7 -5.33 73.36 11.43
C ALA A 7 -4.97 71.86 11.21
N ALA A 8 -5.93 71.11 10.69
CA ALA A 8 -5.78 70.05 9.68
C ALA A 8 -7.22 69.74 9.24
N ASN A 9 -7.66 69.96 8.00
CA ASN A 9 -7.27 69.14 6.88
C ASN A 9 -7.81 69.79 5.59
N MET A 10 -6.92 70.33 4.75
CA MET A 10 -7.19 70.56 3.34
C MET A 10 -7.43 69.18 2.69
N GLY A 11 -8.69 68.83 2.44
CA GLY A 11 -9.03 67.50 1.91
C GLY A 11 -10.49 67.30 1.53
N SER A 12 -11.20 68.34 1.09
CA SER A 12 -12.55 68.19 0.51
C SER A 12 -12.49 68.16 -1.01
N SER A 13 -11.79 67.16 -1.56
CA SER A 13 -11.85 66.81 -2.97
C SER A 13 -13.18 66.10 -3.27
N THR A 14 -14.08 66.83 -3.92
CA THR A 14 -15.13 66.36 -4.86
C THR A 14 -15.59 64.90 -4.76
N ASN A 15 -16.66 64.64 -3.98
CA ASN A 15 -17.42 63.39 -4.01
C ASN A 15 -18.30 63.21 -5.28
N LEU A 16 -18.20 64.13 -6.26
CA LEU A 16 -19.08 64.21 -7.46
C LEU A 16 -18.53 63.48 -8.70
N SER A 17 -17.40 62.79 -8.59
CA SER A 17 -16.73 62.10 -9.71
C SER A 17 -16.60 60.59 -9.49
N GLN A 18 -17.42 60.03 -8.61
CA GLN A 18 -17.42 58.59 -8.33
C GLN A 18 -18.21 57.79 -9.37
N VAL A 19 -19.13 58.45 -10.09
CA VAL A 19 -19.87 57.90 -11.22
C VAL A 19 -19.66 58.79 -12.44
N VAL A 20 -19.25 58.19 -13.56
CA VAL A 20 -18.95 58.92 -14.80
C VAL A 20 -19.94 58.51 -15.88
N PHE A 21 -20.72 59.45 -16.37
CA PHE A 21 -21.64 59.24 -17.50
C PHE A 21 -20.87 59.22 -18.82
N GLN A 22 -21.21 58.28 -19.70
CA GLN A 22 -20.49 58.04 -20.95
C GLN A 22 -21.37 58.37 -22.16
N GLU A 23 -20.74 58.89 -23.22
CA GLU A 23 -21.37 59.07 -24.54
C GLU A 23 -22.67 59.90 -24.50
N ILE A 24 -22.67 61.01 -23.75
CA ILE A 24 -23.85 61.87 -23.61
C ILE A 24 -23.92 62.86 -24.78
N PRO A 25 -24.87 62.73 -25.71
CA PRO A 25 -25.06 63.66 -26.81
C PRO A 25 -25.63 64.99 -26.30
N ASN A 26 -25.41 66.06 -27.07
CA ASN A 26 -25.94 67.39 -26.75
C ASN A 26 -27.48 67.47 -26.82
N SER A 27 -28.12 66.51 -27.49
CA SER A 27 -29.58 66.41 -27.57
C SER A 27 -30.07 64.97 -27.73
N TYR A 28 -31.21 64.66 -27.12
CA TYR A 28 -31.95 63.42 -27.30
C TYR A 28 -33.28 63.68 -28.00
N VAL A 29 -33.81 62.67 -28.68
CA VAL A 29 -35.10 62.75 -29.37
C VAL A 29 -36.25 62.66 -28.37
N SER A 30 -37.15 63.64 -28.38
CA SER A 30 -38.39 63.63 -27.58
C SER A 30 -39.27 62.44 -27.98
N ASN A 31 -39.93 61.78 -27.01
CA ASN A 31 -40.82 60.62 -27.19
C ASN A 31 -40.15 59.31 -27.65
N VAL A 32 -38.82 59.17 -27.54
CA VAL A 32 -38.09 57.91 -27.78
C VAL A 32 -37.43 57.47 -26.48
N ALA A 33 -37.44 56.16 -26.19
CA ALA A 33 -36.78 55.65 -24.98
C ALA A 33 -35.29 55.98 -25.01
N LEU A 34 -34.75 56.40 -23.88
CA LEU A 34 -33.39 56.88 -23.75
C LEU A 34 -32.57 55.87 -22.94
N THR A 35 -31.42 55.46 -23.48
CA THR A 35 -30.45 54.64 -22.74
C THR A 35 -29.33 55.54 -22.21
N CYS A 36 -29.10 55.49 -20.91
CA CYS A 36 -28.05 56.24 -20.24
C CYS A 36 -26.94 55.27 -19.78
N CYS A 37 -25.72 55.47 -20.28
CA CYS A 37 -24.55 54.67 -19.90
C CYS A 37 -23.70 55.40 -18.87
N TYR A 38 -23.20 54.67 -17.87
CA TYR A 38 -22.28 55.22 -16.87
C TYR A 38 -21.33 54.14 -16.35
N THR A 39 -20.18 54.56 -15.82
CA THR A 39 -19.24 53.69 -15.11
C THR A 39 -19.16 54.05 -13.64
N LEU A 40 -19.12 53.01 -12.80
CA LEU A 40 -18.88 53.13 -11.37
C LEU A 40 -17.36 53.04 -11.14
N THR A 41 -16.80 54.03 -10.45
CA THR A 41 -15.41 53.95 -9.99
C THR A 41 -15.28 52.99 -8.80
N ALA A 42 -14.08 52.48 -8.53
CA ALA A 42 -13.82 51.58 -7.39
C ALA A 42 -14.17 52.19 -6.00
N ALA A 43 -14.44 53.49 -5.93
CA ALA A 43 -14.78 54.21 -4.70
C ALA A 43 -16.27 54.09 -4.29
N ILE A 44 -17.16 53.59 -5.17
CA ILE A 44 -18.59 53.47 -4.88
C ILE A 44 -19.07 52.03 -5.07
N GLN A 45 -19.75 51.49 -4.06
CA GLN A 45 -20.44 50.20 -4.16
C GLN A 45 -21.91 50.44 -4.51
N PRO A 46 -22.44 49.85 -5.60
CA PRO A 46 -23.84 50.05 -5.99
C PRO A 46 -24.78 49.42 -4.96
N ASN A 47 -25.78 50.18 -4.52
CA ASN A 47 -26.85 49.74 -3.65
C ASN A 47 -28.17 49.60 -4.45
N PRO A 48 -29.05 48.62 -4.13
CA PRO A 48 -30.39 48.52 -4.73
C PRO A 48 -31.28 49.76 -4.55
N ARG A 49 -30.95 50.66 -3.61
CA ARG A 49 -31.60 51.96 -3.40
C ARG A 49 -30.88 53.12 -4.08
N ASP A 50 -29.86 52.86 -4.89
CA ASP A 50 -29.27 53.89 -5.73
C ASP A 50 -30.13 54.06 -6.99
N TRP A 51 -30.14 55.27 -7.54
CA TRP A 51 -30.96 55.58 -8.70
C TRP A 51 -30.32 56.66 -9.57
N VAL A 52 -30.66 56.64 -10.85
CA VAL A 52 -30.24 57.66 -11.82
C VAL A 52 -31.46 58.51 -12.16
N GLY A 53 -31.35 59.81 -11.96
CA GLY A 53 -32.39 60.79 -12.26
C GLY A 53 -32.03 61.69 -13.42
N ILE A 54 -33.04 62.16 -14.15
CA ILE A 54 -32.94 63.28 -15.08
C ILE A 54 -33.34 64.55 -14.33
N PHE A 55 -32.45 65.53 -14.28
CA PHE A 55 -32.67 66.79 -13.57
C PHE A 55 -32.60 67.95 -14.54
N LYS A 56 -33.48 68.94 -14.38
CA LYS A 56 -33.36 70.21 -15.09
C LYS A 56 -32.17 70.99 -14.53
N VAL A 57 -31.30 71.51 -15.39
CA VAL A 57 -30.11 72.28 -14.97
C VAL A 57 -30.53 73.44 -14.06
N GLY A 58 -29.85 73.60 -12.93
CA GLY A 58 -30.21 74.56 -11.88
C GLY A 58 -31.03 73.98 -10.72
N TRP A 59 -31.20 72.65 -10.67
CA TRP A 59 -31.76 71.93 -9.53
C TRP A 59 -30.99 72.23 -8.22
N ARG A 60 -31.69 72.20 -7.08
CA ARG A 60 -31.12 72.52 -5.75
C ARG A 60 -31.09 71.32 -4.82
N THR A 61 -32.01 70.37 -5.03
CA THR A 61 -32.15 69.18 -4.19
C THR A 61 -32.34 67.94 -5.06
N THR A 62 -32.04 66.76 -4.50
CA THR A 62 -32.32 65.47 -5.17
C THR A 62 -33.81 65.23 -5.39
N LYS A 63 -34.70 66.02 -4.79
CA LYS A 63 -36.16 65.95 -5.01
C LYS A 63 -36.62 66.70 -6.27
N ASP A 64 -35.74 67.48 -6.89
CA ASP A 64 -36.05 68.27 -8.10
C ASP A 64 -35.88 67.43 -9.39
N TYR A 65 -35.92 66.09 -9.29
CA TYR A 65 -35.81 65.20 -10.44
C TYR A 65 -37.07 65.30 -11.31
N HIS A 66 -36.88 65.17 -12.63
CA HIS A 66 -37.98 65.06 -13.58
C HIS A 66 -38.49 63.61 -13.64
N THR A 67 -37.57 62.67 -13.85
CA THR A 67 -37.84 61.23 -13.85
C THR A 67 -36.61 60.48 -13.33
N PHE A 68 -36.78 59.24 -12.91
CA PHE A 68 -35.70 58.43 -12.36
C PHE A 68 -35.88 56.94 -12.67
N VAL A 69 -34.77 56.21 -12.60
CA VAL A 69 -34.71 54.76 -12.75
C VAL A 69 -33.82 54.19 -11.64
N TRP A 70 -34.29 53.16 -10.95
CA TRP A 70 -33.50 52.45 -9.94
C TRP A 70 -32.33 51.71 -10.60
N VAL A 71 -31.19 51.69 -9.92
CA VAL A 71 -30.02 50.93 -10.34
C VAL A 71 -30.27 49.45 -10.02
N GLU A 72 -30.13 48.58 -11.01
CA GLU A 72 -30.28 47.14 -10.79
C GLU A 72 -29.12 46.59 -9.94
N PRO A 73 -29.40 45.70 -8.97
CA PRO A 73 -28.35 45.03 -8.21
C PRO A 73 -27.45 44.24 -9.15
N SER A 74 -26.14 44.41 -9.00
CA SER A 74 -25.19 43.58 -9.76
C SER A 74 -25.15 42.20 -9.12
N LEU A 75 -25.69 41.17 -9.79
CA LEU A 75 -25.43 39.77 -9.45
C LEU A 75 -23.98 39.46 -9.87
N ASP A 76 -23.07 39.55 -8.91
CA ASP A 76 -21.68 39.08 -8.88
C ASP A 76 -20.94 38.88 -10.22
N LEU A 77 -20.01 39.81 -10.50
CA LEU A 77 -18.74 39.48 -11.14
C LEU A 77 -17.63 40.04 -10.26
N ILE A 78 -16.98 39.14 -9.53
CA ILE A 78 -15.76 39.40 -8.76
C ILE A 78 -14.64 39.67 -9.75
N GLY A 79 -14.00 40.85 -9.67
CA GLY A 79 -12.73 41.12 -10.36
C GLY A 79 -12.68 42.43 -11.14
N LEU A 80 -12.21 43.50 -10.47
CA LEU A 80 -11.39 44.59 -11.01
C LEU A 80 -11.50 44.92 -12.52
N GLU A 81 -12.54 45.65 -12.91
CA GLU A 81 -12.59 46.56 -14.08
C GLU A 81 -13.80 47.52 -13.85
N PRO A 82 -13.76 48.81 -14.26
CA PRO A 82 -14.93 49.69 -14.17
C PRO A 82 -16.07 49.16 -15.05
N VAL A 83 -16.97 48.39 -14.45
CA VAL A 83 -18.11 47.78 -15.14
C VAL A 83 -18.99 48.88 -15.70
N ARG A 84 -19.07 48.97 -17.04
CA ARG A 84 -20.03 49.83 -17.75
C ARG A 84 -21.44 49.37 -17.40
N LYS A 85 -22.23 50.27 -16.83
CA LYS A 85 -23.64 50.07 -16.47
C LYS A 85 -24.53 50.90 -17.38
N GLN A 86 -25.77 50.47 -17.54
CA GLN A 86 -26.76 51.17 -18.33
C GLN A 86 -28.12 51.16 -17.63
N VAL A 87 -28.88 52.24 -17.81
CA VAL A 87 -30.28 52.34 -17.38
C VAL A 87 -31.14 52.84 -18.54
N LEU A 88 -32.37 52.35 -18.61
CA LEU A 88 -33.32 52.68 -19.67
C LEU A 88 -34.44 53.56 -19.12
N PHE A 89 -34.55 54.79 -19.65
CA PHE A 89 -35.67 55.68 -19.40
C PHE A 89 -36.74 55.47 -20.47
N THR A 90 -37.96 55.15 -20.05
CA THR A 90 -39.07 54.97 -20.99
C THR A 90 -39.57 56.31 -21.52
N ALA A 91 -39.89 56.34 -22.81
CA ALA A 91 -40.26 57.56 -23.55
C ALA A 91 -41.35 58.41 -22.89
N TYR A 92 -42.32 57.75 -22.23
CA TYR A 92 -43.48 58.41 -21.61
C TYR A 92 -43.11 59.36 -20.47
N TYR A 93 -42.01 59.10 -19.74
CA TYR A 93 -41.58 59.92 -18.60
C TYR A 93 -40.47 60.92 -18.95
N LEU A 94 -40.10 61.05 -20.22
CA LEU A 94 -39.05 61.97 -20.62
C LEU A 94 -39.60 63.40 -20.79
N PRO A 95 -38.77 64.42 -20.52
CA PRO A 95 -39.14 65.80 -20.84
C PRO A 95 -39.52 65.95 -22.31
N LYS A 96 -40.49 66.84 -22.55
CA LYS A 96 -40.83 67.30 -23.89
C LYS A 96 -39.78 68.30 -24.37
N ASP A 97 -39.86 68.68 -25.63
CA ASP A 97 -39.07 69.76 -26.20
C ASP A 97 -39.50 71.10 -25.59
N ASP A 98 -38.92 71.44 -24.45
CA ASP A 98 -39.19 72.66 -23.66
C ASP A 98 -38.02 73.65 -23.68
N ALA A 99 -37.07 73.45 -24.61
CA ALA A 99 -35.81 74.19 -24.72
C ALA A 99 -34.98 74.27 -23.42
N ALA A 100 -35.28 73.44 -22.42
CA ALA A 100 -34.49 73.37 -21.20
C ALA A 100 -33.35 72.38 -21.33
N PHE A 101 -32.27 72.67 -20.60
CA PHE A 101 -31.18 71.73 -20.42
C PHE A 101 -31.47 70.81 -19.23
N TYR A 102 -31.15 69.56 -19.42
CA TYR A 102 -31.24 68.47 -18.47
C TYR A 102 -29.88 67.81 -18.30
N GLN A 103 -29.67 67.11 -17.20
CA GLN A 103 -28.49 66.31 -16.94
C GLN A 103 -28.88 65.05 -16.17
N PHE A 104 -28.15 63.96 -16.39
CA PHE A 104 -28.25 62.78 -15.53
C PHE A 104 -27.53 63.05 -14.22
N CYS A 105 -28.11 62.63 -13.11
CA CYS A 105 -27.43 62.61 -11.81
C CYS A 105 -27.59 61.22 -11.20
N TYR A 106 -26.49 60.66 -10.71
CA TYR A 106 -26.50 59.44 -9.93
C TYR A 106 -26.67 59.80 -8.45
N VAL A 107 -27.70 59.25 -7.80
CA VAL A 107 -28.02 59.49 -6.40
C VAL A 107 -27.90 58.18 -5.63
N ASP A 108 -27.12 58.21 -4.54
CA ASP A 108 -26.94 57.05 -3.68
C ASP A 108 -28.10 56.84 -2.68
N SER A 109 -28.07 55.70 -2.00
CA SER A 109 -29.01 55.32 -0.94
C SER A 109 -29.08 56.29 0.26
N LYS A 110 -28.17 57.28 0.33
CA LYS A 110 -28.13 58.33 1.35
C LYS A 110 -28.59 59.69 0.79
N ASP A 111 -29.24 59.70 -0.38
CA ASP A 111 -29.68 60.90 -1.10
C ASP A 111 -28.53 61.87 -1.47
N GLN A 112 -27.31 61.35 -1.67
CA GLN A 112 -26.16 62.15 -2.11
C GLN A 112 -25.86 61.93 -3.59
N VAL A 113 -25.55 63.02 -4.30
CA VAL A 113 -25.18 62.97 -5.71
C VAL A 113 -23.73 62.52 -5.85
N ARG A 114 -23.49 61.45 -6.61
CA ARG A 114 -22.17 60.81 -6.80
C ARG A 114 -21.57 60.99 -8.20
N GLY A 115 -22.37 61.51 -9.13
CA GLY A 115 -21.99 61.84 -10.48
C GLY A 115 -23.05 62.68 -11.17
N ALA A 116 -22.64 63.54 -12.10
CA ALA A 116 -23.53 64.31 -12.97
C ALA A 116 -23.00 64.32 -14.41
N SER A 117 -23.89 64.21 -15.40
CA SER A 117 -23.50 64.24 -16.82
C SER A 117 -23.26 65.66 -17.34
N THR A 118 -22.72 65.76 -18.55
CA THR A 118 -22.83 66.99 -19.33
C THR A 118 -24.31 67.31 -19.61
N PRO A 119 -24.68 68.60 -19.68
CA PRO A 119 -26.05 69.01 -20.02
C PRO A 119 -26.44 68.63 -21.45
N PHE A 120 -27.71 68.25 -21.63
CA PHE A 120 -28.34 67.92 -22.91
C PHE A 120 -29.77 68.48 -22.96
N CYS A 121 -30.38 68.54 -24.14
CA CYS A 121 -31.78 68.95 -24.29
C CYS A 121 -32.61 67.88 -25.02
N PHE A 122 -33.93 67.93 -24.90
CA PHE A 122 -34.83 67.07 -25.67
C PHE A 122 -35.34 67.84 -26.88
N LYS A 123 -35.23 67.26 -28.08
CA LYS A 123 -35.66 67.87 -29.35
C LYS A 123 -36.62 66.96 -30.09
N THR A 124 -37.68 67.54 -30.63
CA THR A 124 -38.64 66.81 -31.47
C THR A 124 -38.11 66.77 -32.92
N PRO A 125 -38.14 65.62 -33.63
CA PRO A 125 -37.53 65.50 -34.98
C PRO A 125 -38.16 66.36 -36.09
N GLY A 126 -39.08 67.27 -35.78
CA GLY A 126 -39.85 68.07 -36.75
C GLY A 126 -39.68 69.58 -36.65
N GLU A 127 -39.06 70.12 -35.59
CA GLU A 127 -38.86 71.56 -35.40
C GLU A 127 -37.42 71.96 -35.73
N GLN A 128 -37.04 71.79 -37.00
CA GLN A 128 -36.01 72.63 -37.63
C GLN A 128 -36.66 73.95 -38.06
N SER A 129 -37.28 74.66 -37.11
CA SER A 129 -37.66 76.06 -37.28
C SER A 129 -36.54 76.93 -36.74
N THR A 130 -35.64 77.32 -37.65
CA THR A 130 -35.12 78.69 -37.75
C THR A 130 -34.68 79.38 -36.45
N ASP A 131 -33.78 78.77 -35.68
CA ASP A 131 -32.75 79.53 -34.95
C ASP A 131 -31.65 78.60 -34.45
N CYS A 132 -30.39 79.01 -34.65
CA CYS A 132 -29.14 78.28 -34.35
C CYS A 132 -28.61 77.28 -35.40
N SER A 133 -28.77 77.57 -36.69
CA SER A 133 -27.89 77.00 -37.75
C SER A 133 -27.24 78.14 -38.53
N LEU A 134 -26.15 78.70 -37.99
CA LEU A 134 -25.24 79.58 -38.73
C LEU A 134 -23.98 78.85 -39.21
N GLU A 135 -23.94 77.52 -39.17
CA GLU A 135 -22.79 76.74 -39.69
C GLU A 135 -23.08 76.01 -41.02
N ASN A 136 -24.32 75.99 -41.51
CA ASN A 136 -24.66 75.34 -42.79
C ASN A 136 -24.78 76.31 -43.97
N ASP A 137 -24.09 77.45 -43.93
CA ASP A 137 -23.93 78.34 -45.09
C ASP A 137 -22.45 78.55 -45.46
N LEU A 138 -21.61 77.54 -45.18
CA LEU A 138 -20.37 77.36 -45.91
C LEU A 138 -20.67 76.45 -47.09
N LEU A 139 -21.02 77.04 -48.23
CA LEU A 139 -20.90 76.36 -49.52
C LEU A 139 -19.40 76.05 -49.71
N VAL A 140 -18.96 74.88 -49.21
CA VAL A 140 -17.65 74.36 -49.56
C VAL A 140 -17.70 74.13 -51.06
N ILE A 141 -17.08 75.03 -51.83
CA ILE A 141 -16.81 74.82 -53.24
C ILE A 141 -15.80 73.67 -53.30
N ILE A 142 -16.30 72.44 -53.21
CA ILE A 142 -15.53 71.24 -53.49
C ILE A 142 -15.31 71.29 -55.00
N THR A 143 -14.05 71.39 -55.43
CA THR A 143 -13.72 71.37 -56.85
C THR A 143 -14.26 70.09 -57.48
N GLN A 144 -14.76 70.16 -58.72
CA GLN A 144 -15.29 69.00 -59.47
C GLN A 144 -14.35 67.78 -59.39
N GLU A 145 -13.04 68.03 -59.48
CA GLU A 145 -11.99 67.02 -59.32
C GLU A 145 -12.00 66.31 -57.95
N LYS A 146 -12.27 67.02 -56.85
CA LYS A 146 -12.37 66.43 -55.51
C LYS A 146 -13.64 65.59 -55.33
N VAL A 147 -14.73 65.95 -56.01
CA VAL A 147 -15.95 65.13 -56.02
C VAL A 147 -15.70 63.85 -56.81
N GLU A 148 -15.12 63.95 -58.01
CA GLU A 148 -14.76 62.80 -58.84
C GLU A 148 -13.70 61.89 -58.19
N GLN A 149 -12.78 62.45 -57.39
CA GLN A 149 -11.86 61.65 -56.59
C GLN A 149 -12.57 60.91 -55.46
N ARG A 150 -13.48 61.58 -54.73
CA ARG A 150 -14.28 60.95 -53.66
C ARG A 150 -15.23 59.89 -54.19
N GLU A 151 -15.78 60.07 -55.38
CA GLU A 151 -16.62 59.08 -56.04
C GLU A 151 -15.82 57.85 -56.46
N ARG A 152 -14.60 58.03 -57.00
CA ARG A 152 -13.68 56.92 -57.27
C ARG A 152 -13.27 56.18 -56.00
N GLU A 153 -12.88 56.90 -54.94
CA GLU A 153 -12.57 56.31 -53.63
C GLU A 153 -13.78 55.52 -53.07
N LYS A 154 -14.99 56.05 -53.23
CA LYS A 154 -16.23 55.36 -52.82
C LYS A 154 -16.48 54.10 -53.65
N GLU A 155 -16.27 54.14 -54.96
CA GLU A 155 -16.43 52.97 -55.85
C GLU A 155 -15.40 51.88 -55.52
N GLU A 156 -14.15 52.25 -55.26
CA GLU A 156 -13.10 51.34 -54.82
C GLU A 156 -13.46 50.69 -53.47
N LEU A 157 -13.89 51.47 -52.48
CA LEU A 157 -14.34 50.94 -51.19
C LEU A 157 -15.57 50.04 -51.31
N VAL A 158 -16.50 50.35 -52.22
CA VAL A 158 -17.67 49.49 -52.47
C VAL A 158 -17.24 48.17 -53.11
N MET A 159 -16.27 48.19 -54.03
CA MET A 159 -15.73 46.98 -54.63
C MET A 159 -14.99 46.11 -53.59
N GLU A 160 -14.17 46.73 -52.74
CA GLU A 160 -13.46 46.04 -51.66
C GLU A 160 -14.43 45.42 -50.64
N LEU A 161 -15.48 46.15 -50.25
CA LEU A 161 -16.56 45.61 -49.40
C LEU A 161 -17.29 44.44 -50.08
N GLY A 162 -17.43 44.46 -51.40
CA GLY A 162 -18.00 43.35 -52.17
C GLY A 162 -17.11 42.10 -52.07
N GLN A 163 -15.82 42.25 -52.31
CA GLN A 163 -14.84 41.15 -52.24
C GLN A 163 -14.74 40.58 -50.81
N LEU A 164 -14.70 41.43 -49.79
CA LEU A 164 -14.67 41.00 -48.40
C LEU A 164 -15.95 40.25 -48.01
N LYS A 165 -17.11 40.63 -48.52
CA LYS A 165 -18.36 39.90 -48.28
C LYS A 165 -18.34 38.52 -48.93
N GLU A 166 -17.85 38.41 -50.16
CA GLU A 166 -17.72 37.13 -50.86
C GLU A 166 -16.74 36.20 -50.13
N GLN A 167 -15.58 36.71 -49.74
CA GLN A 167 -14.60 35.97 -48.93
C GLN A 167 -15.18 35.50 -47.59
N ASN A 168 -15.95 36.35 -46.90
CA ASN A 168 -16.61 35.97 -45.65
C ASN A 168 -17.64 34.85 -45.88
N GLU A 169 -18.36 34.85 -46.99
CA GLU A 169 -19.33 33.81 -47.32
C GLU A 169 -18.65 32.48 -47.66
N THR A 170 -17.53 32.52 -48.38
CA THR A 170 -16.69 31.33 -48.63
C THR A 170 -16.12 30.76 -47.34
N LEU A 171 -15.57 31.60 -46.46
CA LEU A 171 -15.03 31.17 -45.16
C LEU A 171 -16.11 30.58 -44.26
N ARG A 172 -17.31 31.17 -44.23
CA ARG A 172 -18.46 30.61 -43.50
C ARG A 172 -18.88 29.24 -44.03
N SER A 173 -18.85 29.06 -45.34
CA SER A 173 -19.17 27.78 -45.98
C SER A 173 -18.13 26.70 -45.62
N ALA A 174 -16.84 27.03 -45.70
CA ALA A 174 -15.75 26.14 -45.31
C ALA A 174 -15.79 25.78 -43.82
N LEU A 175 -16.07 26.75 -42.93
CA LEU A 175 -16.23 26.50 -41.50
C LEU A 175 -17.39 25.54 -41.22
N LYS A 176 -18.50 25.67 -41.96
CA LYS A 176 -19.65 24.78 -41.83
C LYS A 176 -19.31 23.35 -42.27
N GLU A 177 -18.56 23.18 -43.35
CA GLU A 177 -18.09 21.88 -43.82
C GLU A 177 -17.14 21.23 -42.80
N GLN A 178 -16.17 21.98 -42.28
CA GLN A 178 -15.28 21.45 -41.24
C GLN A 178 -16.03 21.09 -39.95
N GLN A 179 -17.05 21.87 -39.57
CA GLN A 179 -17.87 21.52 -38.41
C GLN A 179 -18.63 20.20 -38.63
N GLN A 180 -19.16 19.96 -39.83
CA GLN A 180 -19.82 18.70 -40.17
C GLN A 180 -18.85 17.51 -40.15
N GLU A 181 -17.61 17.71 -40.61
CA GLU A 181 -16.58 16.68 -40.55
C GLU A 181 -16.15 16.36 -39.11
N ILE A 182 -15.98 17.38 -38.27
CA ILE A 182 -15.71 17.22 -36.84
C ILE A 182 -16.84 16.45 -36.16
N ASP A 183 -18.10 16.78 -36.46
CA ASP A 183 -19.25 16.09 -35.86
C ASP A 183 -19.33 14.64 -36.33
N HIS A 184 -19.04 14.37 -37.60
CA HIS A 184 -18.96 13.00 -38.14
C HIS A 184 -17.83 12.20 -37.48
N LEU A 185 -16.63 12.78 -37.32
CA LEU A 185 -15.50 12.13 -36.64
C LEU A 185 -15.80 11.87 -35.16
N LYS A 186 -16.48 12.80 -34.47
CA LYS A 186 -16.93 12.60 -33.08
C LYS A 186 -17.90 11.43 -32.97
N MET A 187 -18.87 11.32 -33.86
CA MET A 187 -19.80 10.18 -33.88
C MET A 187 -19.08 8.85 -34.12
N SER A 188 -18.16 8.81 -35.09
CA SER A 188 -17.38 7.60 -35.36
C SER A 188 -16.46 7.22 -34.20
N ASN A 189 -15.85 8.18 -33.50
CA ASN A 189 -15.03 7.91 -32.33
C ASN A 189 -15.87 7.39 -31.16
N GLU A 190 -17.04 7.96 -30.92
CA GLU A 190 -17.98 7.49 -29.89
C GLU A 190 -18.41 6.04 -30.14
N GLU A 191 -18.67 5.67 -31.40
CA GLU A 191 -18.96 4.28 -31.78
C GLU A 191 -17.78 3.34 -31.53
N LEU A 192 -16.54 3.78 -31.76
CA LEU A 192 -15.33 3.01 -31.46
C LEU A 192 -15.13 2.82 -29.95
N TYR A 193 -15.31 3.86 -29.13
CA TYR A 193 -15.22 3.76 -27.67
C TYR A 193 -16.26 2.81 -27.08
N GLN A 194 -17.49 2.82 -27.61
CA GLN A 194 -18.53 1.88 -27.19
C GLN A 194 -18.25 0.45 -27.65
N ALA A 195 -17.66 0.27 -28.85
CA ALA A 195 -17.24 -1.04 -29.33
C ALA A 195 -16.11 -1.62 -28.47
N ASP A 196 -15.12 -0.79 -28.11
CA ASP A 196 -13.96 -1.20 -27.32
C ASP A 196 -14.34 -1.51 -25.87
N GLY A 197 -15.19 -0.67 -25.25
CA GLY A 197 -15.76 -0.95 -23.93
C GLY A 197 -16.58 -2.26 -23.89
N ASN A 198 -17.29 -2.58 -24.99
CA ASN A 198 -18.02 -3.84 -25.10
C ASN A 198 -17.10 -5.05 -25.33
N THR A 199 -15.97 -4.89 -26.03
CA THR A 199 -14.97 -5.97 -26.18
C THR A 199 -14.20 -6.22 -24.90
N GLU A 200 -13.83 -5.18 -24.17
CA GLU A 200 -13.17 -5.27 -22.86
C GLU A 200 -14.10 -5.98 -21.85
N ASN A 201 -15.35 -5.55 -21.74
CA ASN A 201 -16.36 -6.19 -20.89
C ASN A 201 -16.61 -7.66 -21.25
N LYS A 202 -16.62 -8.01 -22.55
CA LYS A 202 -16.73 -9.41 -23.00
C LYS A 202 -15.50 -10.23 -22.63
N ARG A 203 -14.29 -9.68 -22.75
CA ARG A 203 -13.04 -10.34 -22.35
C ARG A 203 -12.97 -10.52 -20.84
N GLU A 204 -13.35 -9.51 -20.06
CA GLU A 204 -13.39 -9.59 -18.61
C GLU A 204 -14.41 -10.63 -18.13
N ASN A 205 -15.61 -10.66 -18.73
CA ASN A 205 -16.60 -11.69 -18.44
C ASN A 205 -16.13 -13.10 -18.83
N ALA A 206 -15.39 -13.25 -19.94
CA ALA A 206 -14.78 -14.53 -20.31
C ALA A 206 -13.71 -14.97 -19.30
N ARG A 207 -12.85 -14.04 -18.83
CA ARG A 207 -11.86 -14.32 -17.77
C ARG A 207 -12.53 -14.74 -16.47
N LYS A 208 -13.56 -14.03 -16.02
CA LYS A 208 -14.33 -14.38 -14.81
C LYS A 208 -15.00 -15.75 -14.94
N HIS A 209 -15.53 -16.09 -16.11
CA HIS A 209 -16.12 -17.41 -16.34
C HIS A 209 -15.06 -18.53 -16.31
N GLU A 210 -13.88 -18.30 -16.88
CA GLU A 210 -12.77 -19.26 -16.85
C GLU A 210 -12.21 -19.45 -15.44
N GLU A 211 -12.05 -18.37 -14.68
CA GLU A 211 -11.67 -18.41 -13.26
C GLU A 211 -12.71 -19.15 -12.41
N LEU A 212 -14.00 -18.90 -12.61
CA LEU A 212 -15.07 -19.62 -11.91
C LEU A 212 -15.04 -21.12 -12.27
N THR A 213 -14.75 -21.46 -13.52
CA THR A 213 -14.60 -22.85 -13.98
C THR A 213 -13.40 -23.52 -13.31
N GLN A 214 -12.28 -22.81 -13.18
CA GLN A 214 -11.08 -23.33 -12.54
C GLN A 214 -11.28 -23.51 -11.02
N ASN A 215 -11.94 -22.55 -10.35
CA ASN A 215 -12.31 -22.66 -8.94
C ASN A 215 -13.28 -23.81 -8.68
N THR A 216 -14.23 -24.06 -9.58
CA THR A 216 -15.15 -25.21 -9.49
C THR A 216 -14.37 -26.53 -9.59
N LYS A 217 -13.42 -26.65 -10.53
CA LYS A 217 -12.55 -27.84 -10.63
C LYS A 217 -11.69 -28.06 -9.38
N LEU A 218 -11.12 -26.99 -8.82
CA LEU A 218 -10.34 -27.08 -7.57
C LEU A 218 -11.21 -27.53 -6.39
N MET A 219 -12.44 -27.04 -6.31
CA MET A 219 -13.44 -27.51 -5.33
C MET A 219 -13.74 -28.99 -5.52
N ASP A 220 -14.01 -29.44 -6.75
CA ASP A 220 -14.31 -30.85 -7.06
C ASP A 220 -13.12 -31.77 -6.75
N ASP A 221 -11.89 -31.33 -7.04
CA ASP A 221 -10.66 -32.07 -6.73
C ASP A 221 -10.42 -32.15 -5.21
N SER A 222 -10.68 -31.07 -4.48
CA SER A 222 -10.61 -31.05 -3.02
C SER A 222 -11.68 -31.93 -2.38
N HIS A 223 -12.90 -31.91 -2.91
CA HIS A 223 -13.99 -32.78 -2.44
C HIS A 223 -13.67 -34.25 -2.68
N ARG A 224 -13.16 -34.60 -3.86
CA ARG A 224 -12.71 -35.96 -4.17
C ARG A 224 -11.58 -36.42 -3.26
N GLY A 225 -10.62 -35.55 -2.95
CA GLY A 225 -9.56 -35.86 -1.98
C GLY A 225 -10.10 -36.09 -0.57
N GLN A 226 -11.10 -35.33 -0.14
CA GLN A 226 -11.79 -35.56 1.14
C GLN A 226 -12.58 -36.87 1.15
N GLU A 227 -13.29 -37.20 0.06
CA GLU A 227 -14.03 -38.46 -0.09
C GLU A 227 -13.09 -39.67 -0.01
N GLU A 228 -11.95 -39.65 -0.72
CA GLU A 228 -10.95 -40.73 -0.67
C GLU A 228 -10.38 -40.91 0.75
N GLN A 229 -10.18 -39.80 1.48
CA GLN A 229 -9.68 -39.84 2.85
C GLN A 229 -10.71 -40.37 3.84
N VAL A 230 -11.99 -40.02 3.66
CA VAL A 230 -13.11 -40.60 4.42
C VAL A 230 -13.21 -42.09 4.16
N GLU A 231 -13.17 -42.52 2.89
CA GLU A 231 -13.25 -43.93 2.52
C GLU A 231 -12.07 -44.73 3.12
N LYS A 232 -10.86 -44.15 3.13
CA LYS A 232 -9.71 -44.76 3.80
C LYS A 232 -9.91 -44.88 5.31
N SER A 233 -10.40 -43.82 5.97
CA SER A 233 -10.68 -43.85 7.41
C SER A 233 -11.79 -44.84 7.76
N GLU A 234 -12.78 -45.03 6.88
CA GLU A 234 -13.85 -46.04 7.07
C GLU A 234 -13.29 -47.45 6.98
N ARG A 235 -12.41 -47.74 6.01
CA ARG A 235 -11.73 -49.05 5.92
C ARG A 235 -10.90 -49.34 7.17
N GLU A 236 -10.12 -48.37 7.65
CA GLU A 236 -9.33 -48.51 8.89
C GLU A 236 -10.25 -48.76 10.11
N LYS A 237 -11.40 -48.07 10.18
CA LYS A 237 -12.40 -48.28 11.23
C LYS A 237 -13.02 -49.67 11.17
N GLU A 238 -13.33 -50.18 9.98
CA GLU A 238 -13.84 -51.54 9.79
C GLU A 238 -12.82 -52.59 10.23
N GLU A 239 -11.54 -52.42 9.86
CA GLU A 239 -10.45 -53.30 10.27
C GLU A 239 -10.30 -53.34 11.80
N LEU A 240 -10.25 -52.18 12.45
CA LEU A 240 -10.21 -52.07 13.90
C LEU A 240 -11.45 -52.68 14.57
N THR A 241 -12.63 -52.55 13.96
CA THR A 241 -13.87 -53.14 14.48
C THR A 241 -13.83 -54.66 14.41
N MET A 242 -13.26 -55.23 13.34
CA MET A 242 -13.07 -56.67 13.18
C MET A 242 -12.05 -57.20 14.20
N GLU A 243 -10.93 -56.51 14.40
CA GLU A 243 -9.90 -56.87 15.38
C GLU A 243 -10.46 -56.82 16.82
N LEU A 244 -11.25 -55.79 17.13
CA LEU A 244 -11.94 -55.68 18.42
C LEU A 244 -12.97 -56.81 18.63
N GLY A 245 -13.61 -57.28 17.55
CA GLY A 245 -14.48 -58.46 17.55
C GLY A 245 -13.72 -59.74 17.88
N GLN A 246 -12.57 -59.97 17.24
CA GLN A 246 -11.71 -61.13 17.51
C GLN A 246 -11.18 -61.14 18.95
N LEU A 247 -10.75 -59.99 19.46
CA LEU A 247 -10.29 -59.86 20.85
C LEU A 247 -11.41 -60.12 21.87
N LYS A 248 -12.66 -59.77 21.55
CA LYS A 248 -13.82 -60.12 22.38
C LYS A 248 -14.06 -61.62 22.42
N GLU A 249 -14.04 -62.28 21.25
CA GLU A 249 -14.21 -63.73 21.16
C GLU A 249 -13.10 -64.50 21.89
N GLN A 250 -11.85 -64.03 21.78
CA GLN A 250 -10.73 -64.56 22.55
C GLN A 250 -10.91 -64.39 24.06
N ASN A 251 -11.36 -63.20 24.51
CA ASN A 251 -11.66 -62.97 25.94
C ASN A 251 -12.78 -63.87 26.45
N GLU A 252 -13.81 -64.08 25.65
CA GLU A 252 -14.95 -64.95 26.00
C GLU A 252 -14.51 -66.42 26.12
N THR A 253 -13.66 -66.87 25.18
CA THR A 253 -13.03 -68.20 25.21
C THR A 253 -12.14 -68.39 26.45
N LEU A 254 -11.27 -67.42 26.74
CA LEU A 254 -10.42 -67.44 27.94
C LEU A 254 -11.25 -67.44 29.22
N THR A 255 -12.37 -66.70 29.24
CA THR A 255 -13.30 -66.68 30.38
C THR A 255 -13.98 -68.04 30.58
N CYS A 256 -14.37 -68.72 29.51
CA CYS A 256 -14.89 -70.09 29.58
C CYS A 256 -13.85 -71.07 30.12
N ALA A 257 -12.62 -71.03 29.60
CA ALA A 257 -11.52 -71.88 30.07
C ALA A 257 -11.20 -71.64 31.57
N LEU A 258 -11.26 -70.38 32.02
CA LEU A 258 -11.11 -70.02 33.44
C LEU A 258 -12.23 -70.62 34.32
N LYS A 259 -13.48 -70.61 33.83
CA LYS A 259 -14.60 -71.23 34.55
C LYS A 259 -14.46 -72.76 34.63
N GLU A 260 -13.99 -73.40 33.55
CA GLU A 260 -13.74 -74.85 33.53
C GLU A 260 -12.64 -75.23 34.52
N GLN A 261 -11.49 -74.52 34.51
CA GLN A 261 -10.41 -74.69 35.49
C GLN A 261 -10.90 -74.50 36.93
N GLN A 262 -11.78 -73.52 37.17
CA GLN A 262 -12.38 -73.29 38.47
C GLN A 262 -13.26 -74.46 38.92
N GLN A 263 -14.10 -75.00 38.03
CA GLN A 263 -14.92 -76.18 38.30
C GLN A 263 -14.07 -77.41 38.61
N GLU A 264 -13.00 -77.64 37.85
CA GLU A 264 -12.08 -78.75 38.08
C GLU A 264 -11.36 -78.61 39.43
N THR A 265 -10.94 -77.40 39.79
CA THR A 265 -10.35 -77.10 41.09
C THR A 265 -11.33 -77.36 42.22
N ASP A 266 -12.61 -76.99 42.07
CA ASP A 266 -13.62 -77.23 43.09
C ASP A 266 -14.00 -78.72 43.20
N HIS A 267 -14.02 -79.46 42.09
CA HIS A 267 -14.15 -80.93 42.10
C HIS A 267 -12.98 -81.60 42.82
N LEU A 268 -11.74 -81.17 42.55
CA LEU A 268 -10.54 -81.65 43.25
C LEU A 268 -10.58 -81.34 44.75
N LYS A 269 -11.08 -80.16 45.15
CA LYS A 269 -11.29 -79.84 46.58
C LYS A 269 -12.29 -80.80 47.22
N GLU A 270 -13.38 -81.15 46.54
CA GLU A 270 -14.38 -82.05 47.09
C GLU A 270 -13.83 -83.48 47.21
N SER A 271 -13.19 -84.00 46.17
CA SER A 271 -12.52 -85.31 46.22
C SER A 271 -11.43 -85.35 47.30
N LYS A 272 -10.69 -84.25 47.52
CA LYS A 272 -9.75 -84.13 48.64
C LYS A 272 -10.46 -84.25 50.00
N LYS A 273 -11.64 -83.65 50.18
CA LYS A 273 -12.41 -83.79 51.44
C LYS A 273 -12.85 -85.24 51.66
N GLU A 274 -13.32 -85.91 50.62
CA GLU A 274 -13.71 -87.32 50.67
C GLU A 274 -12.52 -88.22 51.03
N LEU A 275 -11.36 -88.01 50.40
CA LEU A 275 -10.12 -88.72 50.74
C LEU A 275 -9.70 -88.48 52.19
N VAL A 276 -9.75 -87.25 52.68
CA VAL A 276 -9.45 -86.92 54.09
C VAL A 276 -10.42 -87.62 55.04
N GLN A 277 -11.70 -87.73 54.68
CA GLN A 277 -12.70 -88.44 55.46
C GLN A 277 -12.43 -89.96 55.49
N LEU A 278 -12.07 -90.55 54.34
CA LEU A 278 -11.74 -91.96 54.24
C LEU A 278 -10.48 -92.32 55.05
N VAL A 279 -9.46 -91.45 55.03
CA VAL A 279 -8.25 -91.60 55.85
C VAL A 279 -8.62 -91.61 57.34
N ARG A 280 -9.48 -90.70 57.80
CA ARG A 280 -9.97 -90.66 59.18
C ARG A 280 -10.71 -91.95 59.56
N GLU A 281 -11.52 -92.49 58.67
CA GLU A 281 -12.24 -93.76 58.90
C GLU A 281 -11.29 -94.96 58.99
N LEU A 282 -10.24 -95.01 58.15
CA LEU A 282 -9.20 -96.03 58.22
C LEU A 282 -8.37 -95.94 59.50
N GLU A 283 -8.04 -94.73 59.97
CA GLU A 283 -7.38 -94.50 61.25
C GLU A 283 -8.24 -95.03 62.41
N GLN A 284 -9.55 -94.75 62.40
CA GLN A 284 -10.49 -95.27 63.39
C GLN A 284 -10.59 -96.81 63.35
N GLN A 285 -10.58 -97.42 62.16
CA GLN A 285 -10.55 -98.88 62.04
C GLN A 285 -9.23 -99.49 62.55
N GLN A 286 -8.09 -98.83 62.33
CA GLN A 286 -6.82 -99.27 62.92
C GLN A 286 -6.83 -99.16 64.45
N GLU A 287 -7.44 -98.11 65.00
CA GLU A 287 -7.56 -97.96 66.46
C GLU A 287 -8.49 -99.04 67.05
N ASN A 288 -9.65 -99.27 66.43
CA ASN A 288 -10.57 -100.33 66.86
C ASN A 288 -9.96 -101.74 66.76
N THR A 289 -9.12 -102.00 65.74
CA THR A 289 -8.41 -103.29 65.63
C THR A 289 -7.31 -103.43 66.68
N ARG A 290 -6.60 -102.35 67.04
CA ARG A 290 -5.67 -102.33 68.19
C ARG A 290 -6.41 -102.61 69.51
N GLU A 291 -7.56 -101.99 69.74
CA GLU A 291 -8.40 -102.25 70.92
C GLU A 291 -8.89 -103.71 70.96
N HIS A 292 -9.31 -104.29 69.82
CA HIS A 292 -9.69 -105.69 69.72
C HIS A 292 -8.54 -106.66 69.98
N GLU A 293 -7.32 -106.36 69.50
CA GLU A 293 -6.12 -107.12 69.82
C GLU A 293 -5.78 -107.05 71.32
N GLU A 294 -6.01 -105.89 71.96
CA GLU A 294 -5.83 -105.71 73.40
C GLU A 294 -6.88 -106.50 74.20
N LEU A 295 -8.15 -106.47 73.78
CA LEU A 295 -9.23 -107.28 74.34
C LEU A 295 -9.00 -108.79 74.13
N ALA A 296 -8.42 -109.20 73.01
CA ALA A 296 -8.03 -110.60 72.75
C ALA A 296 -6.86 -111.05 73.63
N LYS A 297 -5.92 -110.16 73.94
CA LYS A 297 -4.88 -110.40 74.96
C LYS A 297 -5.49 -110.54 76.35
N ASN A 298 -6.50 -109.72 76.69
CA ASN A 298 -7.19 -109.76 77.97
C ASN A 298 -8.11 -111.01 78.11
N ALA A 299 -8.77 -111.45 77.05
CA ALA A 299 -9.57 -112.69 77.04
C ALA A 299 -8.70 -113.95 77.21
N LYS A 300 -7.49 -113.97 76.64
CA LYS A 300 -6.49 -115.02 76.90
C LYS A 300 -5.99 -115.03 78.35
N SER A 301 -6.12 -113.91 79.10
CA SER A 301 -5.81 -113.86 80.53
C SER A 301 -6.95 -114.37 81.43
N LEU A 302 -8.21 -114.34 80.96
CA LEU A 302 -9.37 -114.85 81.71
C LEU A 302 -9.57 -116.37 81.55
N ASP A 303 -9.16 -116.96 80.43
CA ASP A 303 -9.26 -118.41 80.19
C ASP A 303 -8.23 -119.23 81.01
N GLU A 304 -7.18 -118.59 81.54
CA GLU A 304 -6.20 -119.24 82.44
C GLU A 304 -6.59 -119.20 83.94
N SER A 305 -7.77 -118.66 84.31
CA SER A 305 -8.13 -118.43 85.72
C SER A 305 -9.31 -119.28 86.26
N GLN A 306 -9.85 -120.25 85.51
CA GLN A 306 -10.91 -121.12 86.04
C GLN A 306 -10.72 -122.62 85.68
N ARG A 307 -10.44 -123.41 86.73
CA ARG A 307 -10.37 -124.90 86.85
C ARG A 307 -9.06 -125.55 86.39
N GLY A 308 -8.34 -126.31 87.23
CA GLY A 308 -8.65 -126.73 88.61
C GLY A 308 -7.54 -127.53 89.31
N GLN A 309 -7.69 -127.71 90.62
CA GLN A 309 -7.30 -128.92 91.37
C GLN A 309 -8.62 -129.70 91.54
N GLU A 310 -8.74 -130.98 91.19
CA GLU A 310 -8.10 -132.14 91.83
C GLU A 310 -8.14 -133.38 90.89
N VAL A 311 -6.95 -133.95 90.58
CA VAL A 311 -6.54 -135.39 90.59
C VAL A 311 -7.49 -136.44 89.93
N ASP A 312 -7.16 -137.36 89.02
CA ASP A 312 -5.93 -137.95 88.47
C ASP A 312 -6.26 -138.59 87.09
N LEU A 313 -5.21 -138.87 86.33
CA LEU A 313 -5.09 -139.77 85.18
C LEU A 313 -5.10 -139.16 83.75
N GLN A 314 -3.94 -139.41 83.11
CA GLN A 314 -3.61 -139.44 81.68
C GLN A 314 -3.06 -138.18 80.97
N SER A 315 -1.74 -138.27 80.74
CA SER A 315 -0.99 -137.90 79.53
C SER A 315 -0.90 -136.44 79.07
N SER A 316 0.36 -135.96 79.10
CA SER A 316 1.01 -135.08 78.11
C SER A 316 0.43 -133.68 77.86
N LYS A 317 1.09 -132.65 78.45
CA LYS A 317 1.90 -131.62 77.74
C LYS A 317 2.18 -130.41 78.65
N LYS A 318 3.48 -130.08 78.78
CA LYS A 318 4.11 -128.75 78.96
C LYS A 318 3.70 -127.88 80.17
N VAL A 319 4.61 -126.98 80.59
CA VAL A 319 4.37 -125.52 80.79
C VAL A 319 5.10 -124.89 82.03
N LYS A 320 5.62 -123.65 81.83
CA LYS A 320 5.90 -122.54 82.79
C LYS A 320 7.11 -122.66 83.73
N LYS A 321 7.85 -121.61 84.14
CA LYS A 321 7.88 -120.15 83.85
C LYS A 321 8.99 -119.52 84.72
N CYS A 322 9.68 -118.52 84.17
CA CYS A 322 10.46 -117.46 84.83
C CYS A 322 11.65 -117.81 85.76
N SER A 323 12.59 -116.85 85.81
CA SER A 323 13.88 -116.83 86.53
C SER A 323 14.89 -117.85 86.00
N ALA A 324 15.75 -117.48 85.05
CA ALA A 324 16.95 -116.67 85.29
C ALA A 324 17.75 -117.19 86.48
N LEU A 325 18.81 -117.96 86.21
CA LEU A 325 20.17 -117.78 86.73
C LEU A 325 21.08 -118.91 86.22
N LYS A 326 22.11 -118.48 85.48
CA LYS A 326 23.48 -119.01 85.41
C LYS A 326 23.66 -120.46 84.94
N GLU A 327 24.58 -120.79 84.06
CA GLU A 327 25.70 -120.10 83.45
C GLU A 327 26.18 -121.11 82.39
N GLN A 328 26.79 -120.62 81.30
CA GLN A 328 27.67 -121.41 80.42
C GLN A 328 26.90 -122.33 79.44
N GLN A 329 26.97 -122.18 78.12
CA GLN A 329 27.86 -121.48 77.20
C GLN A 329 26.95 -120.85 76.11
N GLN A 330 26.98 -119.56 75.83
CA GLN A 330 28.12 -118.86 75.24
C GLN A 330 28.54 -119.49 73.90
N GLU A 331 27.63 -119.60 72.92
CA GLU A 331 27.97 -119.68 71.48
C GLU A 331 26.79 -119.27 70.55
N GLU A 332 25.51 -119.37 70.96
CA GLU A 332 24.37 -118.87 70.14
C GLU A 332 24.14 -117.34 70.21
N SER A 333 24.66 -116.66 71.24
CA SER A 333 24.60 -115.20 71.36
C SER A 333 25.72 -114.48 70.59
N LYS A 334 26.70 -115.23 70.07
CA LYS A 334 27.73 -114.68 69.16
C LYS A 334 27.19 -114.54 67.74
N GLU A 335 26.29 -115.44 67.32
CA GLU A 335 25.66 -115.43 66.01
C GLU A 335 24.57 -114.35 65.90
N GLU A 336 23.84 -114.08 66.99
CA GLU A 336 22.91 -112.95 67.04
C GLU A 336 23.62 -111.60 67.19
N LEU A 337 24.79 -111.52 67.85
CA LEU A 337 25.60 -110.29 67.88
C LEU A 337 26.33 -110.05 66.55
N LEU A 338 26.75 -111.09 65.82
CA LEU A 338 27.28 -110.97 64.46
C LEU A 338 26.20 -110.62 63.42
N GLN A 339 24.97 -111.12 63.57
CA GLN A 339 23.83 -110.69 62.74
C GLN A 339 23.34 -109.28 63.07
N LEU A 340 23.45 -108.84 64.33
CA LEU A 340 23.07 -107.47 64.73
C LEU A 340 24.18 -106.46 64.39
N VAL A 341 25.46 -106.84 64.44
CA VAL A 341 26.59 -106.02 63.96
C VAL A 341 26.60 -105.95 62.43
N SER A 342 26.29 -107.04 61.70
CA SER A 342 26.12 -107.01 60.23
C SER A 342 24.91 -106.16 59.80
N LYS A 343 23.79 -106.17 60.55
CA LYS A 343 22.64 -105.30 60.31
C LYS A 343 22.87 -103.84 60.73
N LEU A 344 23.70 -103.59 61.75
CA LEU A 344 24.09 -102.23 62.14
C LEU A 344 25.15 -101.65 61.20
N GLU A 345 26.10 -102.44 60.69
CA GLU A 345 27.07 -102.03 59.65
C GLU A 345 26.39 -101.83 58.29
N GLN A 346 25.37 -102.62 57.92
CA GLN A 346 24.52 -102.35 56.75
C GLN A 346 23.71 -101.06 56.92
N ARG A 347 23.20 -100.77 58.13
CA ARG A 347 22.45 -99.53 58.41
C ARG A 347 23.35 -98.30 58.56
N GLN A 348 24.61 -98.49 58.93
CA GLN A 348 25.65 -97.47 58.95
C GLN A 348 26.19 -97.19 57.54
N GLN A 349 26.34 -98.21 56.67
CA GLN A 349 26.62 -98.04 55.24
C GLN A 349 25.44 -97.44 54.45
N GLN A 350 24.20 -97.65 54.89
CA GLN A 350 23.02 -97.03 54.27
C GLN A 350 22.84 -95.57 54.73
N ASN A 351 23.12 -95.26 56.00
CA ASN A 351 23.17 -93.87 56.47
C ASN A 351 24.37 -93.07 55.89
N THR A 352 25.52 -93.70 55.61
CA THR A 352 26.62 -93.01 54.89
C THR A 352 26.35 -92.87 53.40
N ARG A 353 25.57 -93.77 52.77
CA ARG A 353 25.11 -93.60 51.37
C ARG A 353 24.04 -92.53 51.23
N GLU A 354 23.16 -92.35 52.21
CA GLU A 354 22.19 -91.25 52.23
C GLU A 354 22.85 -89.90 52.63
N HIS A 355 23.94 -89.92 53.41
CA HIS A 355 24.77 -88.72 53.66
C HIS A 355 25.75 -88.41 52.51
N GLU A 356 26.19 -89.39 51.72
CA GLU A 356 26.95 -89.18 50.46
C GLU A 356 26.03 -88.78 49.30
N GLU A 357 24.76 -89.19 49.23
CA GLU A 357 23.80 -88.63 48.26
C GLU A 357 23.42 -87.17 48.55
N LEU A 358 23.58 -86.71 49.79
CA LEU A 358 23.38 -85.30 50.18
C LEU A 358 24.70 -84.48 50.25
N ALA A 359 25.87 -85.12 50.35
CA ALA A 359 27.18 -84.44 50.33
C ALA A 359 27.91 -84.51 48.96
N GLN A 360 27.51 -85.41 48.06
CA GLN A 360 27.96 -85.46 46.67
C GLN A 360 27.17 -84.52 45.74
N ASN A 361 26.34 -83.66 46.34
CA ASN A 361 25.87 -82.40 45.75
C ASN A 361 26.67 -81.17 46.24
N ALA A 362 27.74 -81.36 47.02
CA ALA A 362 28.50 -80.24 47.61
C ALA A 362 29.96 -80.14 47.14
N LYS A 363 30.36 -80.74 46.00
CA LYS A 363 31.63 -80.40 45.31
C LYS A 363 31.72 -80.95 43.90
N SER A 364 31.17 -80.21 42.94
CA SER A 364 31.64 -80.16 41.56
C SER A 364 31.13 -78.86 40.96
N MET A 365 32.05 -77.93 40.71
CA MET A 365 31.93 -76.78 39.80
C MET A 365 30.51 -76.43 39.30
N ASP A 366 29.69 -75.83 40.15
CA ASP A 366 28.42 -75.28 39.69
C ASP A 366 27.94 -74.09 40.54
N GLU A 367 28.61 -73.71 41.63
CA GLU A 367 28.20 -72.51 42.40
C GLU A 367 29.02 -71.28 42.03
N SER A 368 30.28 -71.46 41.61
CA SER A 368 31.06 -70.36 41.04
C SER A 368 30.73 -70.13 39.56
N GLN A 369 30.30 -71.16 38.83
CA GLN A 369 29.89 -71.08 37.43
C GLN A 369 28.43 -70.69 37.29
N ARG A 370 27.49 -71.25 38.07
CA ARG A 370 26.10 -70.76 38.11
C ARG A 370 25.99 -69.43 38.83
N GLY A 371 26.84 -69.14 39.82
CA GLY A 371 26.98 -67.81 40.42
C GLY A 371 27.58 -66.78 39.45
N GLN A 372 28.62 -67.11 38.69
CA GLN A 372 29.11 -66.25 37.60
C GLN A 372 28.13 -66.16 36.43
N GLU A 373 27.45 -67.23 36.03
CA GLU A 373 26.46 -67.27 34.93
C GLU A 373 25.16 -66.58 35.32
N THR A 374 24.72 -66.68 36.58
CA THR A 374 23.59 -65.88 37.10
C THR A 374 24.00 -64.43 37.29
N LEU A 375 25.23 -64.13 37.74
CA LEU A 375 25.71 -62.76 37.83
C LEU A 375 25.98 -62.15 36.45
N THR A 376 26.47 -62.89 35.46
CA THR A 376 26.60 -62.43 34.07
C THR A 376 25.25 -62.32 33.40
N THR A 377 24.30 -63.26 33.57
CA THR A 377 22.93 -63.05 33.05
C THR A 377 22.19 -61.92 33.76
N ILE A 378 22.44 -61.67 35.03
CA ILE A 378 21.90 -60.49 35.74
C ILE A 378 22.57 -59.22 35.23
N CYS A 379 23.89 -59.20 35.04
CA CYS A 379 24.64 -58.08 34.45
C CYS A 379 24.23 -57.81 33.00
N GLU A 380 24.02 -58.85 32.18
CA GLU A 380 23.53 -58.76 30.80
C GLU A 380 22.09 -58.25 30.77
N LYS A 381 21.21 -58.72 31.67
CA LYS A 381 19.86 -58.17 31.83
C LYS A 381 19.90 -56.71 32.29
N TYR A 382 20.84 -56.34 33.14
CA TYR A 382 21.05 -54.96 33.60
C TYR A 382 21.60 -54.07 32.47
N GLU A 383 22.53 -54.57 31.66
CA GLU A 383 23.04 -53.88 30.47
C GLU A 383 21.95 -53.73 29.40
N GLN A 384 21.16 -54.78 29.13
CA GLN A 384 20.01 -54.71 28.25
C GLN A 384 18.96 -53.70 28.76
N ALA A 385 18.69 -53.68 30.06
CA ALA A 385 17.82 -52.68 30.69
C ALA A 385 18.41 -51.26 30.55
N LEU A 386 19.72 -51.08 30.72
CA LEU A 386 20.39 -49.79 30.53
C LEU A 386 20.34 -49.31 29.08
N ILE A 387 20.52 -50.21 28.10
CA ILE A 387 20.38 -49.91 26.68
C ILE A 387 18.93 -49.51 26.38
N LYS A 388 17.94 -50.27 26.88
CA LYS A 388 16.52 -49.95 26.73
C LYS A 388 16.16 -48.61 27.36
N ILE A 389 16.68 -48.31 28.56
CA ILE A 389 16.50 -47.01 29.23
C ILE A 389 17.13 -45.88 28.42
N LYS A 390 18.34 -46.06 27.87
CA LYS A 390 18.98 -45.06 27.00
C LYS A 390 18.16 -44.82 25.74
N GLN A 391 17.61 -45.88 25.14
CA GLN A 391 16.78 -45.79 23.94
C GLN A 391 15.45 -45.07 24.23
N LEU A 392 14.75 -45.45 25.31
CA LEU A 392 13.53 -44.77 25.75
C LEU A 392 13.77 -43.30 26.11
N LYS A 393 14.95 -42.96 26.67
CA LYS A 393 15.34 -41.56 26.92
C LYS A 393 15.53 -40.79 25.61
N LYS A 394 16.16 -41.41 24.60
CA LYS A 394 16.32 -40.80 23.28
C LYS A 394 14.97 -40.57 22.60
N GLU A 395 14.10 -41.58 22.60
CA GLU A 395 12.73 -41.48 22.07
C GLU A 395 11.91 -40.41 22.82
N ARG A 396 12.06 -40.29 24.15
CA ARG A 396 11.41 -39.24 24.93
C ARG A 396 11.87 -37.84 24.54
N GLU A 397 13.17 -37.63 24.32
CA GLU A 397 13.68 -36.32 23.87
C GLU A 397 13.26 -36.01 22.43
N GLU A 398 13.23 -37.00 21.53
CA GLU A 398 12.71 -36.82 20.17
C GLU A 398 11.21 -36.47 20.18
N LEU A 399 10.40 -37.15 21.01
CA LEU A 399 8.99 -36.83 21.20
C LEU A 399 8.80 -35.44 21.83
N LYS A 400 9.64 -35.08 22.80
CA LYS A 400 9.62 -33.75 23.42
C LYS A 400 9.91 -32.65 22.39
N GLY A 401 10.90 -32.85 21.52
CA GLY A 401 11.19 -31.93 20.42
C GLY A 401 10.02 -31.79 19.44
N LYS A 402 9.33 -32.89 19.10
CA LYS A 402 8.12 -32.84 18.26
C LYS A 402 6.98 -32.07 18.93
N VAL A 403 6.77 -32.26 20.23
CA VAL A 403 5.76 -31.51 21.00
C VAL A 403 6.10 -30.02 21.06
N GLU A 404 7.37 -29.66 21.25
CA GLU A 404 7.80 -28.26 21.23
C GLU A 404 7.58 -27.60 19.86
N VAL A 405 7.92 -28.27 18.75
CA VAL A 405 7.65 -27.78 17.39
C VAL A 405 6.15 -27.60 17.15
N GLN A 406 5.34 -28.60 17.49
CA GLN A 406 3.87 -28.51 17.38
C GLN A 406 3.31 -27.39 18.26
N SER A 407 3.87 -27.17 19.46
CA SER A 407 3.43 -26.08 20.34
C SER A 407 3.69 -24.70 19.75
N VAL A 408 4.81 -24.51 19.04
CA VAL A 408 5.15 -23.26 18.34
C VAL A 408 4.22 -23.06 17.14
N GLU A 409 3.95 -24.11 16.37
CA GLU A 409 3.03 -24.04 15.23
C GLU A 409 1.60 -23.70 15.69
N ILE A 410 1.11 -24.33 16.76
CA ILE A 410 -0.18 -23.99 17.38
C ILE A 410 -0.20 -22.53 17.87
N ALA A 411 0.89 -22.05 18.47
CA ALA A 411 1.00 -20.66 18.93
C ALA A 411 0.97 -19.66 17.75
N GLN A 412 1.50 -20.04 16.58
CA GLN A 412 1.45 -19.21 15.36
C GLN A 412 0.09 -19.24 14.66
N LEU A 413 -0.62 -20.37 14.69
CA LEU A 413 -1.95 -20.52 14.08
C LEU A 413 -3.05 -19.86 14.91
N SER A 414 -2.91 -19.83 16.23
CA SER A 414 -3.88 -19.24 17.17
C SER A 414 -4.25 -17.77 16.88
N PRO A 415 -3.31 -16.82 16.63
CA PRO A 415 -3.64 -15.45 16.28
C PRO A 415 -4.33 -15.33 14.91
N ARG A 416 -3.89 -16.11 13.91
CA ARG A 416 -4.52 -16.12 12.57
C ARG A 416 -5.97 -16.61 12.62
N LEU A 417 -6.26 -17.59 13.48
CA LEU A 417 -7.62 -18.04 13.72
C LEU A 417 -8.47 -16.93 14.35
N LYS A 418 -7.94 -16.20 15.34
CA LYS A 418 -8.65 -15.07 15.97
C LYS A 418 -8.91 -13.92 15.00
N GLU A 419 -7.98 -13.61 14.11
CA GLU A 419 -8.15 -12.60 13.06
C GLU A 419 -9.26 -13.03 12.09
N SER A 420 -9.24 -14.28 11.63
CA SER A 420 -10.29 -14.83 10.75
C SER A 420 -11.67 -14.86 11.43
N GLU A 421 -11.74 -15.20 12.72
CA GLU A 421 -12.98 -15.11 13.50
C GLU A 421 -13.50 -13.67 13.59
N GLN A 422 -12.61 -12.70 13.84
CA GLN A 422 -12.99 -11.28 13.89
C GLN A 422 -13.50 -10.77 12.53
N GLU A 423 -12.87 -11.18 11.42
CA GLU A 423 -13.34 -10.85 10.07
C GLU A 423 -14.69 -11.49 9.77
N SER A 424 -14.90 -12.74 10.18
CA SER A 424 -16.19 -13.42 10.07
C SER A 424 -17.29 -12.67 10.83
N HIS A 425 -16.99 -12.16 12.04
CA HIS A 425 -17.91 -11.33 12.79
C HIS A 425 -18.23 -10.01 12.07
N LYS A 426 -17.22 -9.30 11.55
CA LYS A 426 -17.44 -8.07 10.77
C LYS A 426 -18.31 -8.32 9.53
N LEU A 427 -18.04 -9.40 8.82
CA LEU A 427 -18.81 -9.77 7.63
C LEU A 427 -20.26 -10.13 8.00
N LYS A 428 -20.46 -10.83 9.13
CA LYS A 428 -21.79 -11.14 9.66
C LYS A 428 -22.58 -9.86 10.00
N ASP A 429 -21.94 -8.88 10.62
CA ASP A 429 -22.56 -7.59 10.94
C ASP A 429 -22.92 -6.82 9.65
N HIS A 430 -22.04 -6.85 8.65
CA HIS A 430 -22.31 -6.23 7.34
C HIS A 430 -23.50 -6.90 6.62
N ILE A 431 -23.58 -8.24 6.66
CA ILE A 431 -24.72 -8.99 6.11
C ILE A 431 -26.03 -8.64 6.83
N GLN A 432 -26.00 -8.49 8.16
CA GLN A 432 -27.18 -8.07 8.93
C GLN A 432 -27.63 -6.67 8.53
N LEU A 433 -26.70 -5.72 8.33
CA LEU A 433 -27.03 -4.38 7.89
C LEU A 433 -27.68 -4.38 6.50
N LEU A 434 -27.09 -5.11 5.54
CA LEU A 434 -27.65 -5.28 4.21
C LEU A 434 -29.04 -5.94 4.22
N GLN A 435 -29.29 -6.87 5.15
CA GLN A 435 -30.63 -7.46 5.33
C GLN A 435 -31.66 -6.42 5.79
N VAL A 436 -31.29 -5.53 6.71
CA VAL A 436 -32.16 -4.44 7.18
C VAL A 436 -32.46 -3.48 6.04
N ASP A 437 -31.45 -3.08 5.27
CA ASP A 437 -31.62 -2.20 4.11
C ASP A 437 -32.53 -2.84 3.06
N LEU A 438 -32.33 -4.13 2.76
CA LEU A 438 -33.18 -4.87 1.83
C LEU A 438 -34.63 -4.97 2.34
N GLN A 439 -34.86 -5.17 3.64
CA GLN A 439 -36.21 -5.18 4.22
C GLN A 439 -36.87 -3.80 4.14
N SER A 440 -36.12 -2.73 4.40
CA SER A 440 -36.63 -1.36 4.28
C SER A 440 -37.04 -1.05 2.83
N SER A 441 -36.19 -1.40 1.86
CA SER A 441 -36.45 -1.22 0.43
C SER A 441 -37.65 -2.05 -0.04
N LYS A 442 -37.81 -3.29 0.45
CA LYS A 442 -39.00 -4.10 0.17
C LYS A 442 -40.28 -3.44 0.70
N LYS A 443 -40.24 -2.89 1.91
CA LYS A 443 -41.38 -2.20 2.52
C LYS A 443 -41.74 -0.92 1.78
N GLU A 444 -40.75 -0.18 1.28
CA GLU A 444 -40.98 1.00 0.43
C GLU A 444 -41.59 0.60 -0.92
N LYS A 445 -41.11 -0.48 -1.52
CA LYS A 445 -41.68 -1.03 -2.76
C LYS A 445 -43.14 -1.47 -2.59
N GLU A 446 -43.48 -2.10 -1.46
CA GLU A 446 -44.86 -2.48 -1.13
C GLU A 446 -45.75 -1.23 -0.97
N LYS A 447 -45.31 -0.22 -0.23
CA LYS A 447 -46.03 1.07 -0.12
C LYS A 447 -46.24 1.73 -1.48
N LEU A 448 -45.24 1.70 -2.36
CA LEU A 448 -45.35 2.25 -3.71
C LEU A 448 -46.35 1.44 -4.56
N GLN A 449 -46.43 0.13 -4.36
CA GLN A 449 -47.40 -0.73 -5.01
C GLN A 449 -48.83 -0.47 -4.52
N ASP A 450 -49.02 -0.25 -3.22
CA ASP A 450 -50.30 0.12 -2.62
C ASP A 450 -50.78 1.50 -3.10
N LEU A 451 -49.89 2.49 -3.12
CA LEU A 451 -50.20 3.80 -3.71
C LEU A 451 -50.56 3.67 -5.20
N LYS A 452 -49.93 2.75 -5.93
CA LYS A 452 -50.24 2.49 -7.34
C LYS A 452 -51.59 1.80 -7.53
N THR A 453 -52.00 0.89 -6.65
CA THR A 453 -53.33 0.27 -6.70
C THR A 453 -54.41 1.25 -6.29
N GLU A 454 -54.16 2.08 -5.27
CA GLU A 454 -55.04 3.16 -4.85
C GLU A 454 -55.22 4.20 -5.96
N ASN A 455 -54.13 4.65 -6.60
CA ASN A 455 -54.23 5.59 -7.74
C ASN A 455 -55.03 5.00 -8.91
N LYS A 456 -54.90 3.68 -9.16
CA LYS A 456 -55.72 2.97 -10.16
C LYS A 456 -57.19 2.88 -9.74
N ALA A 457 -57.47 2.63 -8.46
CA ALA A 457 -58.84 2.55 -7.94
C ALA A 457 -59.51 3.93 -8.00
N LEU A 458 -58.82 4.99 -7.55
CA LEU A 458 -59.29 6.37 -7.63
C LEU A 458 -59.61 6.77 -9.08
N ARG A 459 -58.76 6.41 -10.05
CA ARG A 459 -59.04 6.66 -11.47
C ARG A 459 -60.29 5.94 -11.98
N ARG A 460 -60.58 4.72 -11.49
CA ARG A 460 -61.82 4.02 -11.84
C ARG A 460 -63.04 4.65 -11.17
N SER A 461 -62.95 4.98 -9.87
CA SER A 461 -64.04 5.63 -9.15
C SER A 461 -64.36 7.02 -9.69
N LEU A 462 -63.36 7.81 -10.12
CA LEU A 462 -63.57 9.07 -10.84
C LEU A 462 -64.30 8.83 -12.17
N SER A 463 -63.90 7.81 -12.94
CA SER A 463 -64.56 7.46 -14.20
C SER A 463 -65.99 6.92 -14.00
N GLU A 464 -66.29 6.26 -12.88
CA GLU A 464 -67.63 5.77 -12.51
C GLU A 464 -68.51 6.91 -11.97
N GLN A 465 -67.93 7.88 -11.26
CA GLN A 465 -68.62 9.07 -10.76
C GLN A 465 -69.04 10.01 -11.89
N GLU A 466 -68.29 10.06 -12.99
CA GLU A 466 -68.68 10.77 -14.22
C GLU A 466 -69.90 10.17 -14.93
N GLN A 467 -70.36 8.97 -14.55
CA GLN A 467 -71.49 8.27 -15.20
C GLN A 467 -72.83 8.32 -14.44
N GLN A 468 -72.95 8.99 -13.29
CA GLN A 468 -74.25 9.16 -12.60
C GLN A 468 -74.96 10.47 -12.99
N PRO A 469 -76.22 10.43 -13.49
CA PRO A 469 -77.00 11.63 -13.73
C PRO A 469 -77.82 11.99 -12.49
N LEU A 470 -77.38 12.99 -11.71
CA LEU A 470 -78.23 13.64 -10.70
C LEU A 470 -78.08 15.16 -10.75
N GLN A 471 -79.12 15.78 -11.27
CA GLN A 471 -79.44 17.19 -11.15
C GLN A 471 -79.62 17.57 -9.67
N MET A 472 -79.22 18.81 -9.33
CA MET A 472 -79.61 19.60 -8.15
C MET A 472 -78.60 19.77 -6.97
N VAL A 473 -77.28 19.68 -7.21
CA VAL A 473 -76.19 20.19 -6.30
C VAL A 473 -75.06 20.90 -7.08
N ASP A 474 -75.38 21.50 -8.23
CA ASP A 474 -74.40 21.69 -9.33
C ASP A 474 -73.54 22.97 -9.27
N ILE A 475 -73.67 23.82 -8.25
CA ILE A 475 -72.95 25.11 -8.19
C ILE A 475 -71.86 25.07 -7.11
N ASP A 476 -72.21 24.78 -5.86
CA ASP A 476 -71.25 24.81 -4.74
C ASP A 476 -70.17 23.72 -4.84
N TRP A 477 -70.55 22.49 -5.24
CA TRP A 477 -69.59 21.40 -5.41
C TRP A 477 -68.69 21.59 -6.64
N LYS A 478 -69.18 22.30 -7.66
CA LYS A 478 -68.43 22.62 -8.88
C LYS A 478 -67.38 23.68 -8.63
N GLU A 479 -67.70 24.69 -7.83
CA GLU A 479 -66.75 25.71 -7.37
C GLU A 479 -65.67 25.10 -6.47
N GLN A 480 -66.04 24.21 -5.55
CA GLN A 480 -65.07 23.48 -4.71
C GLN A 480 -64.17 22.54 -5.51
N TYR A 481 -64.73 21.83 -6.51
CA TYR A 481 -63.95 20.97 -7.40
C TYR A 481 -63.02 21.79 -8.31
N GLN A 482 -63.47 22.92 -8.85
CA GLN A 482 -62.61 23.84 -9.61
C GLN A 482 -61.51 24.47 -8.74
N ALA A 483 -61.80 24.82 -7.49
CA ALA A 483 -60.80 25.31 -6.54
C ALA A 483 -59.75 24.25 -6.23
N LEU A 484 -60.17 22.99 -6.01
CA LEU A 484 -59.26 21.88 -5.74
C LEU A 484 -58.40 21.52 -6.98
N LEU A 485 -58.97 21.60 -8.19
CA LEU A 485 -58.22 21.46 -9.43
C LEU A 485 -57.20 22.59 -9.61
N GLY A 486 -57.57 23.83 -9.31
CA GLY A 486 -56.66 24.97 -9.32
C GLY A 486 -55.50 24.80 -8.34
N GLN A 487 -55.78 24.33 -7.11
CA GLN A 487 -54.75 24.02 -6.12
C GLN A 487 -53.82 22.88 -6.56
N LEU A 488 -54.37 21.84 -7.21
CA LEU A 488 -53.57 20.74 -7.73
C LEU A 488 -52.68 21.18 -8.90
N GLU A 489 -53.18 22.03 -9.78
CA GLU A 489 -52.42 22.60 -10.89
C GLU A 489 -51.33 23.54 -10.38
N GLU A 490 -51.64 24.38 -9.41
CA GLU A 490 -50.66 25.25 -8.74
C GLU A 490 -49.57 24.43 -8.04
N ALA A 491 -49.94 23.39 -7.28
CA ALA A 491 -48.98 22.48 -6.65
C ALA A 491 -48.10 21.74 -7.68
N ARG A 492 -48.66 21.34 -8.83
CA ARG A 492 -47.89 20.73 -9.93
C ARG A 492 -46.91 21.71 -10.56
N THR A 493 -47.33 22.95 -10.80
CA THR A 493 -46.43 23.98 -11.33
C THR A 493 -45.31 24.33 -10.34
N GLN A 494 -45.62 24.36 -9.04
CA GLN A 494 -44.65 24.60 -7.99
C GLN A 494 -43.63 23.47 -7.89
N LEU A 495 -44.08 22.21 -7.92
CA LEU A 495 -43.20 21.05 -7.96
C LEU A 495 -42.29 21.05 -9.20
N HIS A 496 -42.81 21.46 -10.37
CA HIS A 496 -42.01 21.56 -11.57
C HIS A 496 -40.92 22.64 -11.45
N LYS A 497 -41.25 23.80 -10.88
CA LYS A 497 -40.28 24.87 -10.59
C LYS A 497 -39.22 24.40 -9.59
N GLU A 498 -39.62 23.73 -8.52
CA GLU A 498 -38.68 23.18 -7.53
C GLU A 498 -37.77 22.11 -8.11
N LEU A 499 -38.30 21.23 -8.98
CA LEU A 499 -37.50 20.24 -9.69
C LEU A 499 -36.50 20.89 -10.65
N GLN A 500 -36.90 21.95 -11.36
CA GLN A 500 -36.02 22.72 -12.23
C GLN A 500 -34.90 23.42 -11.43
N VAL A 501 -35.24 24.04 -10.30
CA VAL A 501 -34.28 24.67 -9.38
C VAL A 501 -33.33 23.63 -8.78
N SER A 502 -33.84 22.47 -8.37
CA SER A 502 -33.04 21.35 -7.85
C SER A 502 -32.07 20.83 -8.92
N ASN A 503 -32.53 20.62 -10.16
CA ASN A 503 -31.67 20.23 -11.27
C ASN A 503 -30.58 21.26 -11.58
N ASN A 504 -30.91 22.55 -11.58
CA ASN A 504 -29.92 23.60 -11.79
C ASN A 504 -28.92 23.71 -10.63
N THR A 505 -29.35 23.39 -9.41
CA THR A 505 -28.48 23.34 -8.23
C THR A 505 -27.55 22.14 -8.29
N ARG A 506 -28.06 20.96 -8.69
CA ARG A 506 -27.25 19.76 -8.93
C ARG A 506 -26.18 19.99 -10.01
N LYS A 507 -26.54 20.60 -11.15
CA LYS A 507 -25.57 20.93 -12.21
C LYS A 507 -24.45 21.85 -11.72
N ARG A 508 -24.79 22.83 -10.87
CA ARG A 508 -23.81 23.72 -10.24
C ARG A 508 -22.90 22.98 -9.26
N ALA A 509 -23.46 22.05 -8.48
CA ALA A 509 -22.67 21.20 -7.59
C ALA A 509 -21.71 20.30 -8.38
N GLU A 510 -22.19 19.61 -9.42
CA GLU A 510 -21.36 18.78 -10.31
C GLU A 510 -20.24 19.60 -10.99
N GLN A 511 -20.51 20.85 -11.35
CA GLN A 511 -19.48 21.75 -11.89
C GLN A 511 -18.43 22.13 -10.83
N ALA A 512 -18.86 22.48 -9.62
CA ALA A 512 -17.95 22.80 -8.52
C ALA A 512 -17.10 21.58 -8.10
N GLU A 513 -17.66 20.36 -8.17
CA GLU A 513 -16.91 19.13 -7.92
C GLU A 513 -15.83 18.88 -8.98
N ARG A 514 -16.11 19.14 -10.27
CA ARG A 514 -15.10 19.08 -11.34
C ARG A 514 -13.98 20.09 -11.12
N GLU A 515 -14.31 21.34 -10.83
CA GLU A 515 -13.32 22.40 -10.55
C GLU A 515 -12.44 22.07 -9.35
N LEU A 516 -13.02 21.44 -8.31
CA LEU A 516 -12.27 20.99 -7.14
C LEU A 516 -11.30 19.85 -7.48
N GLU A 517 -11.69 18.93 -8.37
CA GLU A 517 -10.81 17.85 -8.82
C GLU A 517 -9.66 18.38 -9.69
N GLU A 518 -9.94 19.27 -10.64
CA GLU A 518 -8.93 19.96 -11.45
C GLU A 518 -7.93 20.74 -10.56
N LEU A 519 -8.43 21.40 -9.51
CA LEU A 519 -7.56 22.11 -8.57
C LEU A 519 -6.66 21.15 -7.78
N LYS A 520 -7.16 19.97 -7.37
CA LYS A 520 -6.34 18.95 -6.70
C LYS A 520 -5.23 18.43 -7.62
N GLU A 521 -5.56 18.10 -8.87
CA GLU A 521 -4.57 17.65 -9.84
C GLU A 521 -3.50 18.73 -10.09
N CYS A 522 -3.90 19.99 -10.20
CA CYS A 522 -2.98 21.12 -10.30
C CYS A 522 -2.07 21.25 -9.06
N MET A 523 -2.63 21.09 -7.85
CA MET A 523 -1.87 21.10 -6.60
C MET A 523 -0.85 19.95 -6.54
N GLU A 524 -1.24 18.75 -6.95
CA GLU A 524 -0.34 17.58 -6.97
C GLU A 524 0.81 17.76 -7.98
N SER A 525 0.51 18.25 -9.18
CA SER A 525 1.53 18.60 -10.18
C SER A 525 2.49 19.69 -9.66
N THR A 526 1.97 20.70 -8.96
CA THR A 526 2.78 21.76 -8.34
C THR A 526 3.65 21.20 -7.19
N ALA A 527 3.13 20.27 -6.40
CA ALA A 527 3.89 19.61 -5.34
C ALA A 527 5.05 18.77 -5.92
N MET A 528 4.78 17.99 -6.98
CA MET A 528 5.80 17.19 -7.66
C MET A 528 6.91 18.05 -8.26
N THR A 529 6.57 19.16 -8.91
CA THR A 529 7.57 20.11 -9.44
C THR A 529 8.34 20.84 -8.33
N SER A 530 7.68 21.16 -7.22
CA SER A 530 8.34 21.70 -6.03
C SER A 530 9.36 20.72 -5.42
N ASP A 531 9.02 19.44 -5.33
CA ASP A 531 9.93 18.44 -4.80
C ASP A 531 11.09 18.16 -5.77
N GLN A 532 10.83 18.14 -7.08
CA GLN A 532 11.88 18.04 -8.08
C GLN A 532 12.85 19.23 -8.03
N THR A 533 12.34 20.45 -7.83
CA THR A 533 13.20 21.64 -7.69
C THR A 533 14.00 21.62 -6.39
N LYS A 534 13.44 21.15 -5.27
CA LYS A 534 14.19 20.93 -4.02
C LYS A 534 15.31 19.90 -4.20
N GLN A 535 15.05 18.79 -4.89
CA GLN A 535 16.08 17.78 -5.17
C GLN A 535 17.22 18.36 -6.02
N LYS A 536 16.89 19.12 -7.07
CA LYS A 536 17.90 19.83 -7.89
C LYS A 536 18.70 20.84 -7.06
N SER A 537 18.02 21.60 -6.20
CA SER A 537 18.67 22.56 -5.30
C SER A 537 19.62 21.89 -4.33
N SER A 538 19.20 20.77 -3.70
CA SER A 538 20.05 20.00 -2.78
C SER A 538 21.29 19.42 -3.49
N LYS A 539 21.14 18.97 -4.74
CA LYS A 539 22.27 18.52 -5.55
C LYS A 539 23.26 19.65 -5.84
N LEU A 540 22.77 20.83 -6.21
CA LEU A 540 23.61 22.01 -6.44
C LEU A 540 24.31 22.47 -5.16
N GLU A 541 23.64 22.44 -4.03
CA GLU A 541 24.22 22.78 -2.72
C GLU A 541 25.36 21.82 -2.34
N MET A 542 25.20 20.52 -2.59
CA MET A 542 26.26 19.54 -2.39
C MET A 542 27.46 19.79 -3.32
N GLN A 543 27.22 20.10 -4.60
CA GLN A 543 28.29 20.44 -5.55
C GLN A 543 29.04 21.72 -5.15
N LEU A 544 28.32 22.73 -4.65
CA LEU A 544 28.94 23.95 -4.14
C LEU A 544 29.80 23.68 -2.89
N SER A 545 29.35 22.79 -2.00
CA SER A 545 30.13 22.38 -0.84
C SER A 545 31.42 21.67 -1.24
N GLU A 546 31.35 20.74 -2.19
CA GLU A 546 32.53 20.02 -2.70
C GLU A 546 33.52 20.96 -3.39
N LEU A 547 33.04 21.89 -4.21
CA LEU A 547 33.89 22.92 -4.82
C LEU A 547 34.56 23.82 -3.78
N ASN A 548 33.85 24.20 -2.72
CA ASN A 548 34.42 24.99 -1.64
C ASN A 548 35.52 24.23 -0.88
N GLU A 549 35.33 22.93 -0.62
CA GLU A 549 36.35 22.08 0.01
C GLU A 549 37.60 21.98 -0.87
N ILE A 550 37.44 21.80 -2.18
CA ILE A 550 38.56 21.81 -3.13
C ILE A 550 39.28 23.17 -3.12
N ILE A 551 38.54 24.29 -3.09
CA ILE A 551 39.15 25.62 -3.03
C ILE A 551 39.96 25.77 -1.73
N GLU A 552 39.42 25.38 -0.58
CA GLU A 552 40.10 25.45 0.71
C GLU A 552 41.37 24.60 0.72
N GLU A 553 41.33 23.38 0.16
CA GLU A 553 42.53 22.55 -0.01
C GLU A 553 43.59 23.22 -0.89
N LYS A 554 43.18 23.85 -2.00
CA LYS A 554 44.11 24.56 -2.89
C LYS A 554 44.72 25.79 -2.22
N GLU A 555 43.94 26.53 -1.43
CA GLU A 555 44.45 27.67 -0.66
C GLU A 555 45.48 27.22 0.39
N ASN A 556 45.19 26.14 1.12
CA ASN A 556 46.12 25.55 2.07
C ASN A 556 47.43 25.08 1.39
N MET A 557 47.32 24.40 0.25
CA MET A 557 48.48 23.99 -0.55
C MET A 557 49.31 25.19 -1.05
N ALA A 558 48.64 26.27 -1.49
CA ALA A 558 49.31 27.47 -1.95
C ALA A 558 50.07 28.19 -0.81
N GLU A 559 49.50 28.25 0.40
CA GLU A 559 50.18 28.87 1.54
C GLU A 559 51.40 28.04 2.00
N ILE A 560 51.31 26.70 1.99
CA ILE A 560 52.47 25.82 2.25
C ILE A 560 53.57 26.07 1.22
N ALA A 561 53.25 26.04 -0.07
CA ALA A 561 54.21 26.27 -1.15
C ALA A 561 54.87 27.65 -1.06
N LYS A 562 54.13 28.67 -0.60
CA LYS A 562 54.66 30.02 -0.37
C LYS A 562 55.66 30.04 0.79
N VAL A 563 55.37 29.38 1.91
CA VAL A 563 56.30 29.27 3.05
C VAL A 563 57.59 28.55 2.63
N GLU A 564 57.49 27.43 1.91
CA GLU A 564 58.64 26.70 1.38
C GLU A 564 59.47 27.55 0.43
N LYS A 565 58.84 28.33 -0.47
CA LYS A 565 59.53 29.26 -1.36
C LYS A 565 60.30 30.34 -0.59
N GLU A 566 59.71 30.88 0.47
CA GLU A 566 60.39 31.86 1.33
C GLU A 566 61.59 31.26 2.06
N GLU A 567 61.48 30.02 2.54
CA GLU A 567 62.57 29.28 3.18
C GLU A 567 63.71 28.99 2.21
N LEU A 568 63.40 28.43 1.03
CA LEU A 568 64.37 28.20 -0.04
C LEU A 568 65.01 29.51 -0.52
N SER A 569 64.28 30.62 -0.51
CA SER A 569 64.84 31.94 -0.84
C SER A 569 65.86 32.39 0.21
N ARG A 570 65.56 32.20 1.51
CA ARG A 570 66.50 32.45 2.60
C ARG A 570 67.75 31.58 2.47
N GLU A 571 67.59 30.27 2.31
CA GLU A 571 68.73 29.36 2.12
C GLU A 571 69.56 29.71 0.88
N ASN A 572 68.92 30.06 -0.24
CA ASN A 572 69.64 30.53 -1.43
C ASN A 572 70.44 31.81 -1.16
N GLN A 573 69.92 32.74 -0.36
CA GLN A 573 70.67 33.94 0.03
C GLN A 573 71.86 33.58 0.91
N ASP A 574 71.69 32.64 1.83
CA ASP A 574 72.74 32.17 2.74
C ASP A 574 73.86 31.46 1.97
N LEU A 575 73.50 30.54 1.07
CA LEU A 575 74.44 29.87 0.17
C LEU A 575 75.16 30.88 -0.74
N LYS A 576 74.48 31.91 -1.25
CA LYS A 576 75.14 32.99 -2.01
C LYS A 576 76.16 33.73 -1.16
N ARG A 577 75.84 34.04 0.10
CA ARG A 577 76.79 34.68 1.03
C ARG A 577 78.00 33.80 1.30
N ASP A 578 77.81 32.49 1.44
CA ASP A 578 78.90 31.56 1.67
C ASP A 578 79.75 31.29 0.42
N ILE A 579 79.14 31.22 -0.77
CA ILE A 579 79.88 31.18 -2.04
C ILE A 579 80.75 32.45 -2.18
N GLU A 580 80.21 33.63 -1.87
CA GLU A 580 80.98 34.88 -1.94
C GLU A 580 82.12 34.90 -0.92
N ARG A 581 81.88 34.42 0.30
CA ARG A 581 82.92 34.25 1.33
C ARG A 581 84.04 33.32 0.85
N LEU A 582 83.67 32.15 0.33
CA LEU A 582 84.63 31.17 -0.18
C LEU A 582 85.40 31.68 -1.39
N ARG A 583 84.75 32.44 -2.30
CA ARG A 583 85.42 33.12 -3.40
C ARG A 583 86.44 34.13 -2.90
N LYS A 584 86.07 34.94 -1.90
CA LYS A 584 87.00 35.88 -1.26
C LYS A 584 88.17 35.17 -0.58
N GLU A 585 87.92 34.08 0.14
CA GLU A 585 88.99 33.26 0.73
C GLU A 585 89.87 32.62 -0.35
N PHE A 586 89.29 32.15 -1.45
CA PHE A 586 90.04 31.63 -2.60
C PHE A 586 90.89 32.72 -3.25
N ASP A 587 90.35 33.93 -3.43
CA ASP A 587 91.06 35.09 -3.95
C ASP A 587 92.17 35.53 -2.99
N ASP A 588 91.94 35.50 -1.66
CA ASP A 588 92.95 35.80 -0.64
C ASP A 588 94.07 34.73 -0.65
N VAL A 589 93.75 33.45 -0.86
CA VAL A 589 94.72 32.37 -1.05
C VAL A 589 95.47 32.52 -2.38
N GLN A 590 94.79 32.96 -3.44
CA GLN A 590 95.38 33.23 -4.75
C GLN A 590 96.23 34.51 -4.77
N ALA A 591 95.91 35.50 -3.96
CA ALA A 591 96.69 36.72 -3.75
C ALA A 591 97.87 36.51 -2.78
N ALA A 592 97.73 35.59 -1.81
CA ALA A 592 98.81 35.11 -0.96
C ALA A 592 99.77 34.18 -1.73
N ALA A 593 99.33 33.61 -2.87
CA ALA A 593 100.23 33.00 -3.83
C ALA A 593 101.03 34.10 -4.55
N VAL A 594 102.28 34.27 -4.13
CA VAL A 594 103.28 35.09 -4.83
C VAL A 594 103.33 34.65 -6.30
N PRO A 595 103.29 35.60 -7.26
CA PRO A 595 103.12 35.32 -8.67
C PRO A 595 104.32 34.56 -9.21
N MET A 596 104.14 33.26 -9.49
CA MET A 596 105.05 32.53 -10.36
C MET A 596 104.78 32.96 -11.80
N GLN A 597 105.53 33.97 -12.24
CA GLN A 597 105.66 34.34 -13.64
C GLN A 597 106.20 33.14 -14.41
N HIS A 598 105.32 32.44 -15.11
CA HIS A 598 105.68 31.65 -16.29
C HIS A 598 105.10 32.34 -17.53
N PRO A 599 105.91 32.49 -18.60
CA PRO A 599 105.57 33.27 -19.78
C PRO A 599 104.54 32.52 -20.65
N ASN A 600 103.39 33.12 -20.93
CA ASN A 600 102.46 32.60 -21.95
C ASN A 600 102.62 33.39 -23.26
N PRO A 601 103.05 32.75 -24.36
CA PRO A 601 103.52 33.43 -25.57
C PRO A 601 102.43 33.51 -26.65
N TYR A 602 101.39 34.33 -26.48
CA TYR A 602 100.63 34.83 -27.64
C TYR A 602 100.10 36.22 -27.30
N GLY A 603 100.93 37.21 -27.60
CA GLY A 603 100.52 38.60 -27.65
C GLY A 603 99.64 38.85 -28.86
N SER A 604 98.56 39.60 -28.62
CA SER A 604 98.02 40.69 -29.43
C SER A 604 98.04 40.54 -30.95
N SER A 605 96.85 40.47 -31.57
CA SER A 605 96.62 41.27 -32.79
C SER A 605 95.13 41.54 -33.04
N THR A 606 94.80 42.84 -32.98
CA THR A 606 93.95 43.60 -33.93
C THR A 606 92.47 43.25 -34.07
N ASP A 607 91.65 44.08 -33.42
CA ASP A 607 90.57 44.93 -33.99
C ASP A 607 90.41 44.99 -35.54
N PRO A 608 89.27 45.47 -36.13
CA PRO A 608 87.96 45.73 -35.53
C PRO A 608 86.71 45.39 -36.41
N THR A 609 85.55 45.34 -35.74
CA THR A 609 84.15 45.64 -36.18
C THR A 609 83.36 44.78 -37.18
N ALA A 610 82.13 44.48 -36.71
CA ALA A 610 80.85 44.33 -37.43
C ALA A 610 80.66 43.06 -38.28
N ASN A 611 79.52 42.38 -38.30
CA ASN A 611 78.20 42.57 -37.71
C ASN A 611 77.45 41.24 -37.88
N LYS A 612 76.38 41.04 -37.11
CA LYS A 612 75.20 40.19 -37.41
C LYS A 612 75.38 39.11 -38.49
N GLU A 613 75.43 37.85 -38.05
CA GLU A 613 74.94 36.63 -38.72
C GLU A 613 75.77 35.44 -38.24
N GLN A 614 75.50 34.95 -37.03
CA GLN A 614 75.96 33.63 -36.58
C GLN A 614 75.14 33.13 -35.39
N GLN A 615 73.83 33.26 -35.50
CA GLN A 615 72.84 32.69 -34.57
C GLN A 615 71.88 31.75 -35.33
N GLN A 616 72.47 30.84 -36.10
CA GLN A 616 71.80 29.76 -36.82
C GLN A 616 72.84 28.67 -37.07
N GLN A 617 72.97 27.71 -36.13
CA GLN A 617 73.49 26.33 -36.29
C GLN A 617 74.03 25.75 -34.96
N GLN A 618 73.28 25.89 -33.87
CA GLN A 618 73.50 25.03 -32.70
C GLN A 618 72.20 24.69 -31.97
N GLU A 619 71.17 24.37 -32.74
CA GLU A 619 69.94 23.69 -32.28
C GLU A 619 69.65 22.54 -33.26
N ALA A 620 70.52 21.54 -33.20
CA ALA A 620 70.30 20.22 -33.73
C ALA A 620 71.18 19.29 -32.91
N LEU A 621 70.59 18.23 -32.34
CA LEU A 621 71.20 17.25 -31.42
C LEU A 621 71.07 17.55 -29.92
N ALA A 622 69.84 17.71 -29.44
CA ALA A 622 69.45 17.28 -28.08
C ALA A 622 67.97 16.86 -28.06
N ASP A 623 67.55 16.12 -29.09
CA ASP A 623 66.23 15.48 -29.15
C ASP A 623 66.34 14.09 -28.54
N SER A 624 66.40 14.05 -27.20
CA SER A 624 66.11 12.87 -26.39
C SER A 624 66.14 13.24 -24.91
N LEU A 625 65.01 13.01 -24.25
CA LEU A 625 64.73 13.10 -22.81
C LEU A 625 64.25 14.46 -22.32
N HIS A 626 62.98 14.80 -22.62
CA HIS A 626 62.24 15.79 -21.85
C HIS A 626 61.16 15.10 -21.00
N PHE A 627 61.49 14.92 -19.72
CA PHE A 627 60.56 14.64 -18.63
C PHE A 627 60.02 16.00 -18.16
N GLY A 628 58.70 16.13 -18.08
CA GLY A 628 58.02 17.43 -17.99
C GLY A 628 58.22 18.22 -16.70
N ASN A 629 57.91 19.52 -16.77
CA ASN A 629 57.49 20.31 -15.61
C ASN A 629 56.40 21.33 -16.03
N PRO A 630 55.19 21.27 -15.45
CA PRO A 630 54.02 22.01 -15.91
C PRO A 630 53.67 23.22 -15.04
N TYR A 631 54.46 24.30 -14.99
CA TYR A 631 53.99 25.58 -14.39
C TYR A 631 54.81 26.78 -14.90
N GLU A 632 54.42 27.36 -16.03
CA GLU A 632 54.63 28.81 -16.29
C GLU A 632 53.40 29.40 -17.01
N THR A 633 52.69 30.26 -16.29
CA THR A 633 51.85 31.38 -16.79
C THR A 633 52.35 32.63 -16.03
N PRO A 634 52.09 33.90 -16.42
CA PRO A 634 51.08 34.39 -17.37
C PRO A 634 51.50 35.61 -18.26
N GLY A 635 50.72 35.85 -19.34
CA GLY A 635 50.28 37.20 -19.68
C GLY A 635 50.78 37.84 -20.98
N THR A 636 49.87 37.96 -21.94
CA THR A 636 49.22 39.23 -22.40
C THR A 636 49.23 39.39 -23.93
N ALA A 637 48.03 39.44 -24.50
CA ALA A 637 47.65 40.01 -25.81
C ALA A 637 48.20 39.26 -27.04
N THR A 638 47.44 38.88 -28.05
CA THR A 638 46.26 39.48 -28.69
C THR A 638 45.58 38.40 -29.53
N ASN A 639 44.25 38.31 -29.45
CA ASN A 639 43.34 38.10 -30.57
C ASN A 639 43.85 37.27 -31.78
N LEU A 640 43.63 35.96 -31.73
CA LEU A 640 43.37 35.12 -32.89
C LEU A 640 42.16 34.25 -32.52
N GLU A 641 40.98 34.85 -32.68
CA GLU A 641 39.74 34.11 -32.85
C GLU A 641 39.81 33.32 -34.17
N GLU A 642 39.12 32.16 -34.17
CA GLU A 642 38.86 31.27 -35.32
C GLU A 642 40.00 30.33 -35.75
N GLU A 643 40.07 29.14 -35.14
CA GLU A 643 39.91 27.86 -35.87
C GLU A 643 40.20 26.70 -34.90
N PHE A 644 39.13 26.00 -34.50
CA PHE A 644 39.01 24.55 -34.20
C PHE A 644 37.71 24.38 -33.39
N SER A 645 36.58 24.85 -33.94
CA SER A 645 35.27 24.39 -33.47
C SER A 645 35.03 23.01 -34.04
N LEU A 646 34.95 22.01 -33.17
CA LEU A 646 34.60 20.65 -33.58
C LEU A 646 33.07 20.56 -33.68
N GLU A 647 32.57 20.06 -34.81
CA GLU A 647 31.13 19.93 -35.07
C GLU A 647 30.70 18.48 -34.92
N CYS A 648 29.63 18.26 -34.16
CA CYS A 648 29.04 16.93 -34.01
C CYS A 648 28.39 16.48 -35.32
N ARG A 649 28.73 15.28 -35.79
CA ARG A 649 28.19 14.75 -37.06
C ARG A 649 26.70 14.39 -37.01
N HIS A 650 26.14 14.33 -35.81
CA HIS A 650 24.76 13.95 -35.57
C HIS A 650 23.86 15.19 -35.44
N CYS A 651 24.13 16.06 -34.48
CA CYS A 651 23.29 17.24 -34.25
C CYS A 651 23.74 18.50 -35.01
N HIS A 652 24.91 18.47 -35.68
CA HIS A 652 25.50 19.61 -36.38
C HIS A 652 25.77 20.83 -35.48
N GLU A 653 25.83 20.63 -34.15
CA GLU A 653 26.21 21.67 -33.22
C GLU A 653 27.74 21.84 -33.22
N SER A 654 28.19 23.10 -33.26
CA SER A 654 29.60 23.45 -33.23
C SER A 654 30.04 23.78 -31.82
N PHE A 655 31.08 23.09 -31.36
CA PHE A 655 31.60 23.20 -30.01
C PHE A 655 33.01 23.83 -30.07
N PRO A 656 33.16 25.12 -29.75
CA PRO A 656 34.46 25.76 -29.70
C PRO A 656 35.23 25.33 -28.44
N GLY A 657 36.45 24.83 -28.61
CA GLY A 657 37.39 24.58 -27.51
C GLY A 657 37.26 23.22 -26.81
N ILE A 658 36.46 22.28 -27.34
CA ILE A 658 36.45 20.89 -26.85
C ILE A 658 37.52 20.06 -27.56
N THR A 659 38.00 19.03 -26.88
CA THR A 659 38.92 18.02 -27.45
C THR A 659 38.16 17.00 -28.31
N GLN A 660 38.86 16.29 -29.21
CA GLN A 660 38.26 15.25 -30.05
C GLN A 660 37.60 14.14 -29.21
N ASP A 661 38.19 13.77 -28.08
CA ASP A 661 37.65 12.75 -27.18
C ASP A 661 36.34 13.20 -26.51
N GLU A 662 36.21 14.50 -26.21
CA GLU A 662 34.97 15.09 -25.68
C GLU A 662 33.87 15.17 -26.75
N LEU A 663 34.25 15.44 -28.01
CA LEU A 663 33.32 15.37 -29.14
C LEU A 663 32.83 13.94 -29.35
N GLU A 664 33.73 12.94 -29.29
CA GLU A 664 33.34 11.53 -29.43
C GLU A 664 32.40 11.13 -28.30
N LEU A 665 32.64 11.55 -27.05
CA LEU A 665 31.73 11.26 -25.95
C LEU A 665 30.33 11.88 -26.17
N HIS A 666 30.26 13.08 -26.73
CA HIS A 666 29.01 13.72 -27.13
C HIS A 666 28.33 12.96 -28.28
N GLU A 667 29.06 12.55 -29.30
CA GLU A 667 28.53 11.75 -30.41
C GLU A 667 27.97 10.40 -29.93
N HIS A 668 28.60 9.76 -28.95
CA HIS A 668 28.09 8.51 -28.33
C HIS A 668 26.87 8.74 -27.43
N SER A 669 26.58 9.98 -27.02
CA SER A 669 25.38 10.30 -26.25
C SER A 669 24.12 10.35 -27.12
N HIS A 670 24.28 10.51 -28.44
CA HIS A 670 23.17 10.44 -29.38
C HIS A 670 22.70 9.00 -29.57
N ARG A 671 21.40 8.80 -29.41
CA ARG A 671 20.72 7.54 -29.66
C ARG A 671 20.39 7.43 -31.15
N ALA A 672 21.38 7.06 -31.96
CA ALA A 672 21.22 6.91 -33.40
C ALA A 672 20.77 5.49 -33.80
N CYS A 673 19.81 5.41 -34.74
CA CYS A 673 19.43 4.15 -35.36
C CYS A 673 20.58 3.61 -36.25
N PRO A 674 21.04 2.36 -36.06
CA PRO A 674 22.18 1.82 -36.79
C PRO A 674 21.93 1.57 -38.29
N PHE A 675 20.67 1.59 -38.73
CA PHE A 675 20.29 1.27 -40.11
C PHE A 675 19.97 2.50 -40.97
N CYS A 676 19.37 3.54 -40.40
CA CYS A 676 18.98 4.75 -41.14
C CYS A 676 19.65 6.03 -40.62
N THR A 677 20.51 5.94 -39.61
CA THR A 677 21.26 7.06 -39.01
C THR A 677 20.40 8.18 -38.43
N LEU A 678 19.09 7.95 -38.26
CA LEU A 678 18.17 8.87 -37.60
C LEU A 678 18.52 8.99 -36.11
N ILE A 679 18.58 10.22 -35.60
CA ILE A 679 18.86 10.50 -34.19
C ILE A 679 17.53 10.51 -33.43
N CYS A 680 17.44 9.63 -32.44
CA CYS A 680 16.21 9.31 -31.74
C CYS A 680 16.28 9.71 -30.24
N ASP A 681 17.03 10.75 -29.90
CA ASP A 681 17.28 11.17 -28.51
C ASP A 681 15.99 11.49 -27.73
N GLY A 682 14.98 12.01 -28.42
CA GLY A 682 13.66 12.33 -27.85
C GLY A 682 12.63 11.22 -27.99
N MET A 683 12.99 10.06 -28.55
CA MET A 683 12.06 8.97 -28.83
C MET A 683 11.96 8.02 -27.62
N GLU A 684 10.75 7.64 -27.22
CA GLU A 684 10.54 6.64 -26.18
C GLU A 684 11.17 5.30 -26.57
N GLN A 685 11.71 4.57 -25.58
CA GLN A 685 12.43 3.30 -25.77
C GLN A 685 11.69 2.31 -26.67
N ALA A 686 10.37 2.16 -26.47
CA ALA A 686 9.55 1.22 -27.24
C ALA A 686 9.40 1.63 -28.72
N LEU A 687 9.28 2.92 -29.00
CA LEU A 687 9.19 3.45 -30.37
C LEU A 687 10.52 3.37 -31.10
N TYR A 688 11.64 3.57 -30.38
CA TYR A 688 12.97 3.36 -30.94
C TYR A 688 13.20 1.89 -31.31
N GLU A 689 12.83 0.95 -30.44
CA GLU A 689 12.96 -0.48 -30.73
C GLU A 689 12.10 -0.88 -31.93
N ASP A 690 10.84 -0.45 -31.98
CA ASP A 690 9.95 -0.69 -33.14
C ASP A 690 10.52 -0.10 -34.44
N HIS A 691 11.09 1.10 -34.38
CA HIS A 691 11.79 1.72 -35.50
C HIS A 691 13.01 0.92 -35.97
N VAL A 692 13.86 0.45 -35.05
CA VAL A 692 15.03 -0.38 -35.39
C VAL A 692 14.58 -1.73 -35.98
N TYR A 693 13.56 -2.37 -35.42
CA TYR A 693 12.99 -3.62 -35.94
C TYR A 693 12.31 -3.45 -37.30
N SER A 694 11.79 -2.26 -37.62
CA SER A 694 11.22 -1.98 -38.95
C SER A 694 12.24 -2.04 -40.09
N HIS A 695 13.53 -1.94 -39.79
CA HIS A 695 14.62 -2.10 -40.75
C HIS A 695 15.07 -3.55 -40.94
N GLU A 696 14.67 -4.48 -40.06
CA GLU A 696 15.00 -5.91 -40.16
C GLU A 696 14.02 -6.70 -41.06
N VAL A 697 13.02 -6.04 -41.68
CA VAL A 697 11.97 -6.65 -42.52
C VAL A 697 12.20 -6.46 -44.02
#